data_AF-A0A7Y3FHQ9-F1
#
_entry.id   AF-A0A7Y3FHQ9-F1
#
_cell.length_a   1.000
_cell.length_b   1.000
_cell.length_c   1.000
_cell.angle_alpha   90.00
_cell.angle_beta   90.00
_cell.angle_gamma   90.00
#
_symmetry.space_group_name_H-M   'P 1'
#
loop_
_entity.id
_entity.type
_entity.pdbx_description
1 polymer ?
#
loop_
_entity_poly.entity_id
_entity_poly.type
_entity_poly.pdbx_seq_one_letter_code
_entity_poly.pdbx_strand_id
1 'polypeptide(L)'
;MADTAIQETADPEVAPDAVPEEAAPTWREPTTSVGKKLASMSDRAIQRVTGGNAFLRGRLYARRKAVENLEEEEHSVKGEISVRTAEEPYVTRATYSEENDAWESSCTCPGWRGPTGHCKHVAAVMVALRDEVRPPRAKGPQQQQSKKKKKTEPVHVPGTVSVGGKRRRSRRRRRGAAGADAGALEILSPRELQAKRGEARGPMDAWLPAEALDKPLEFEYRMTVRPASITVTPVLAGSRSAVPINDALGAFNMVSIDERPLFRALARNTNRGQATTAELRGEDAAEVLEMLSDRRVLLEPASMELRFANEALKPRIELDPANGDSLRVRVVFYLESNKRRFALSSGAWFEGTPGWQIDTTEGVARPLSELVTPAWLQRLYRSPAMVQSHADLPELLGESIPRVAALLGAELPDLSAVADLVDQKPRFELKANGDIIDARVRLYVRYEDQEFDVPPDEFPSPLAFLPPKKGKGRPRVVRRDVGVEMAGVQALLNQNFEVSESGEELVASGDDAIAFWTNGIGELPEDWDRFIPDDLVDVTIRDESVTPQVRVSSGVDWLNLDMKFESGGAVVREEELRACLEHGRRLVQLEDGTYAPVDPEKVGDVLTRMAEIYATAGMRDKLPLSQAGRVQDLLK
;
A
#
# COMPACT_ATOMS: atom_id res chain seq x y z
N MET A 1 46.41 5.07 49.54
CA MET A 1 45.30 6.00 49.27
C MET A 1 44.44 5.35 48.20
N ALA A 2 43.13 5.28 48.45
CA ALA A 2 42.05 4.80 47.58
C ALA A 2 42.05 3.30 47.22
N ASP A 3 41.36 2.53 48.06
CA ASP A 3 40.61 1.32 47.67
C ASP A 3 39.33 1.75 46.93
N THR A 4 38.96 1.05 45.86
CA THR A 4 37.54 0.70 45.61
C THR A 4 37.45 -0.42 44.58
N ALA A 5 36.76 -1.48 45.02
CA ALA A 5 36.53 -2.71 44.32
C ALA A 5 35.21 -2.68 43.52
N ILE A 6 35.28 -3.45 42.44
CA ILE A 6 34.24 -4.13 41.65
C ILE A 6 32.93 -4.41 42.40
N GLN A 7 31.80 -4.12 41.75
CA GLN A 7 30.54 -4.86 41.92
C GLN A 7 29.75 -4.89 40.60
N GLU A 8 29.61 -6.10 40.04
CA GLU A 8 28.57 -6.48 39.07
C GLU A 8 27.18 -6.39 39.72
N THR A 9 26.18 -5.95 38.96
CA THR A 9 24.78 -6.24 39.26
C THR A 9 24.01 -6.51 37.97
N ALA A 10 23.36 -7.68 37.98
CA ALA A 10 22.52 -8.27 36.96
C ALA A 10 21.21 -7.50 36.69
N ASP A 11 20.62 -7.82 35.52
CA ASP A 11 19.31 -7.36 35.04
C ASP A 11 18.17 -7.52 36.04
N PRO A 12 17.16 -6.62 35.94
CA PRO A 12 15.78 -7.01 36.19
C PRO A 12 14.88 -6.80 34.96
N GLU A 13 14.17 -7.89 34.68
CA GLU A 13 12.93 -8.08 33.91
C GLU A 13 12.14 -6.84 33.43
N VAL A 14 11.82 -6.87 32.13
CA VAL A 14 10.87 -6.01 31.43
C VAL A 14 9.45 -6.20 32.00
N ALA A 15 8.90 -5.14 32.59
CA ALA A 15 7.48 -5.05 32.93
C ALA A 15 6.64 -4.71 31.69
N PRO A 16 5.42 -5.27 31.53
CA PRO A 16 4.58 -4.99 30.38
C PRO A 16 3.99 -3.57 30.44
N ASP A 17 4.07 -2.85 29.31
CA ASP A 17 3.49 -1.52 29.12
C ASP A 17 2.02 -1.48 29.53
N ALA A 18 1.72 -0.62 30.50
CA ALA A 18 0.37 -0.28 30.91
C ALA A 18 -0.31 0.54 29.80
N VAL A 19 -1.44 0.04 29.29
CA VAL A 19 -2.35 0.78 28.41
C VAL A 19 -2.84 2.04 29.15
N PRO A 20 -2.73 3.25 28.57
CA PRO A 20 -3.19 4.45 29.24
C PRO A 20 -4.72 4.45 29.35
N GLU A 21 -5.20 4.63 30.58
CA GLU A 21 -6.61 4.72 30.94
C GLU A 21 -7.25 5.95 30.26
N GLU A 22 -8.34 5.71 29.54
CA GLU A 22 -9.04 6.71 28.72
C GLU A 22 -9.77 7.73 29.62
N ALA A 23 -9.18 8.91 29.81
CA ALA A 23 -9.80 9.99 30.58
C ALA A 23 -11.14 10.43 29.95
N ALA A 24 -12.21 10.41 30.75
CA ALA A 24 -13.55 10.79 30.32
C ALA A 24 -13.61 12.25 29.80
N PRO A 25 -14.30 12.54 28.68
CA PRO A 25 -14.35 13.88 28.12
C PRO A 25 -15.19 14.84 28.98
N THR A 26 -14.55 15.89 29.48
CA THR A 26 -15.17 17.03 30.17
C THR A 26 -15.87 17.93 29.14
N TRP A 27 -17.18 17.82 28.99
CA TRP A 27 -17.96 18.77 28.21
C TRP A 27 -18.32 19.99 29.07
N ARG A 28 -18.42 21.18 28.47
CA ARG A 28 -18.83 22.43 29.15
C ARG A 28 -20.20 22.89 28.64
N GLU A 29 -21.00 23.54 29.48
CA GLU A 29 -22.27 24.14 29.03
C GLU A 29 -22.00 25.37 28.15
N PRO A 30 -22.67 25.51 26.99
CA PRO A 30 -22.47 26.67 26.11
C PRO A 30 -23.08 27.93 26.73
N THR A 31 -22.23 28.92 27.05
CA THR A 31 -22.65 30.20 27.64
C THR A 31 -22.96 31.24 26.58
N THR A 32 -22.19 31.27 25.48
CA THR A 32 -22.28 32.27 24.41
C THR A 32 -23.32 31.91 23.33
N SER A 33 -23.75 32.91 22.55
CA SER A 33 -24.62 32.69 21.38
C SER A 33 -23.99 31.77 20.33
N VAL A 34 -22.70 31.97 20.01
CA VAL A 34 -21.99 31.13 19.03
C VAL A 34 -21.86 29.68 19.51
N GLY A 35 -21.59 29.46 20.80
CA GLY A 35 -21.53 28.14 21.43
C GLY A 35 -22.89 27.42 21.42
N LYS A 36 -23.97 28.12 21.81
CA LYS A 36 -25.35 27.57 21.77
C LYS A 36 -25.77 27.18 20.36
N LYS A 37 -25.45 28.03 19.37
CA LYS A 37 -25.73 27.72 17.96
C LYS A 37 -24.98 26.48 17.51
N LEU A 38 -23.67 26.41 17.74
CA LEU A 38 -22.85 25.26 17.34
C LEU A 38 -23.25 23.96 18.05
N ALA A 39 -23.57 24.01 19.34
CA ALA A 39 -24.07 22.85 20.10
C ALA A 39 -25.33 22.23 19.47
N SER A 40 -26.20 23.06 18.90
CA SER A 40 -27.43 22.63 18.21
C SER A 40 -27.18 22.11 16.79
N MET A 41 -26.04 22.43 16.17
CA MET A 41 -25.74 22.07 14.79
C MET A 41 -25.29 20.61 14.64
N SER A 42 -25.94 19.89 13.71
CA SER A 42 -25.46 18.59 13.26
C SER A 42 -24.22 18.70 12.36
N ASP A 43 -23.48 17.60 12.17
CA ASP A 43 -22.40 17.51 11.17
C ASP A 43 -22.87 18.05 9.80
N ARG A 44 -24.09 17.68 9.38
CA ARG A 44 -24.67 18.13 8.11
C ARG A 44 -24.98 19.63 8.09
N ALA A 45 -25.25 20.25 9.24
CA ALA A 45 -25.48 21.69 9.33
C ALA A 45 -24.16 22.46 9.20
N ILE A 46 -23.09 22.04 9.88
CA ILE A 46 -21.75 22.66 9.73
C ILE A 46 -21.23 22.43 8.31
N GLN A 47 -21.51 21.25 7.72
CA GLN A 47 -21.18 20.95 6.33
C GLN A 47 -21.88 21.86 5.32
N ARG A 48 -23.12 22.30 5.58
CA ARG A 48 -23.82 23.27 4.72
C ARG A 48 -23.24 24.67 4.83
N VAL A 49 -22.79 25.07 6.02
CA VAL A 49 -22.14 26.36 6.24
C VAL A 49 -20.77 26.38 5.56
N THR A 50 -19.91 25.42 5.87
CA THR A 50 -18.50 25.44 5.44
C THR A 50 -18.24 24.83 4.05
N GLY A 51 -19.19 24.05 3.54
CA GLY A 51 -19.05 23.28 2.30
C GLY A 51 -18.51 21.87 2.54
N GLY A 52 -18.95 20.92 1.71
CA GLY A 52 -18.71 19.48 1.90
C GLY A 52 -17.23 19.08 2.06
N ASN A 53 -16.37 19.56 1.17
CA ASN A 53 -14.94 19.22 1.16
C ASN A 53 -14.18 19.90 2.31
N ALA A 54 -14.51 21.16 2.63
CA ALA A 54 -13.92 21.89 3.75
C ALA A 54 -14.27 21.24 5.09
N PHE A 55 -15.54 20.83 5.27
CA PHE A 55 -16.00 20.15 6.47
C PHE A 55 -15.29 18.81 6.72
N LEU A 56 -15.22 17.94 5.71
CA LEU A 56 -14.60 16.62 5.87
C LEU A 56 -13.12 16.73 6.27
N ARG A 57 -12.40 17.66 5.65
CA ARG A 57 -10.99 17.93 5.99
C ARG A 57 -10.87 18.60 7.36
N GLY A 58 -11.69 19.61 7.65
CA GLY A 58 -11.68 20.32 8.93
C GLY A 58 -11.98 19.43 10.13
N ARG A 59 -12.93 18.50 9.98
CA ARG A 59 -13.26 17.50 11.01
C ARG A 59 -12.06 16.61 11.36
N LEU A 60 -11.17 16.32 10.41
CA LEU A 60 -9.95 15.56 10.70
C LEU A 60 -8.96 16.35 11.55
N TYR A 61 -8.82 17.66 11.33
CA TYR A 61 -7.98 18.52 12.18
C TYR A 61 -8.54 18.61 13.61
N ALA A 62 -9.85 18.80 13.76
CA ALA A 62 -10.50 18.81 15.08
C ALA A 62 -10.33 17.47 15.83
N ARG A 63 -10.57 16.33 15.15
CA ARG A 63 -10.41 15.00 15.77
C ARG A 63 -8.96 14.66 16.14
N ARG A 64 -7.98 15.20 15.44
CA ARG A 64 -6.56 15.03 15.74
C ARG A 64 -6.06 15.98 16.83
N LYS A 65 -6.96 16.74 17.48
CA LYS A 65 -6.61 17.79 18.47
C LYS A 65 -5.58 18.79 17.94
N ALA A 66 -5.65 19.10 16.64
CA ALA A 66 -4.73 20.04 15.97
C ALA A 66 -5.22 21.50 16.02
N VAL A 67 -6.28 21.77 16.79
CA VAL A 67 -6.80 23.12 17.06
C VAL A 67 -6.36 23.47 18.47
N GLU A 68 -5.53 24.49 18.58
CA GLU A 68 -4.96 25.01 19.81
C GLU A 68 -5.52 26.42 20.08
N ASN A 69 -5.39 26.92 21.31
CA ASN A 69 -5.82 28.28 21.72
C ASN A 69 -7.26 28.61 21.28
N LEU A 70 -8.21 27.71 21.55
CA LEU A 70 -9.61 27.89 21.21
C LEU A 70 -10.29 28.89 22.17
N GLU A 71 -10.55 30.09 21.67
CA GLU A 71 -11.18 31.19 22.40
C GLU A 71 -12.63 31.38 21.93
N GLU A 72 -13.57 31.43 22.88
CA GLU A 72 -15.01 31.63 22.64
C GLU A 72 -15.43 33.02 23.15
N GLU A 73 -15.97 33.85 22.27
CA GLU A 73 -16.60 35.15 22.55
C GLU A 73 -18.11 35.08 22.25
N GLU A 74 -18.89 36.11 22.64
CA GLU A 74 -20.37 36.08 22.55
C GLU A 74 -20.90 35.65 21.16
N HIS A 75 -20.31 36.18 20.09
CA HIS A 75 -20.70 35.91 18.70
C HIS A 75 -19.55 35.39 17.84
N SER A 76 -18.38 35.08 18.42
CA SER A 76 -17.20 34.71 17.65
C SER A 76 -16.41 33.58 18.30
N VAL A 77 -15.77 32.74 17.49
CA VAL A 77 -14.84 31.71 17.95
C VAL A 77 -13.53 31.86 17.19
N LYS A 78 -12.41 31.82 17.91
CA LYS A 78 -11.06 31.90 17.37
C LYS A 78 -10.26 30.67 17.78
N GLY A 79 -9.38 30.20 16.90
CA GLY A 79 -8.45 29.12 17.19
C GLY A 79 -7.24 29.13 16.27
N GLU A 80 -6.18 28.48 16.71
CA GLU A 80 -4.91 28.36 16.00
C GLU A 80 -4.72 26.92 15.53
N ILE A 81 -4.34 26.70 14.27
CA ILE A 81 -4.27 25.36 13.70
C ILE A 81 -2.85 25.02 13.28
N SER A 82 -2.26 24.07 14.00
CA SER A 82 -0.93 23.54 13.75
C SER A 82 -0.93 22.61 12.54
N VAL A 83 -0.15 22.96 11.51
CA VAL A 83 -0.01 22.17 10.27
C VAL A 83 1.46 21.88 10.03
N ARG A 84 1.81 20.61 9.81
CA ARG A 84 3.22 20.15 9.61
C ARG A 84 3.99 20.85 8.48
N THR A 85 3.29 21.50 7.56
CA THR A 85 3.86 22.12 6.34
C THR A 85 3.97 23.64 6.46
N ALA A 86 3.57 24.23 7.59
CA ALA A 86 3.65 25.66 7.84
C ALA A 86 4.50 25.93 9.09
N GLU A 87 5.39 26.92 9.03
CA GLU A 87 6.25 27.32 10.15
C GLU A 87 5.45 28.01 11.27
N GLU A 88 4.35 28.69 10.94
CA GLU A 88 3.44 29.35 11.88
C GLU A 88 2.02 28.74 11.83
N PRO A 89 1.32 28.64 12.96
CA PRO A 89 -0.05 28.11 13.00
C PRO A 89 -1.04 29.04 12.29
N TYR A 90 -2.05 28.46 11.65
CA TYR A 90 -3.07 29.26 10.97
C TYR A 90 -4.09 29.81 11.97
N VAL A 91 -4.07 31.12 12.17
CA VAL A 91 -5.07 31.84 12.97
C VAL A 91 -6.39 31.90 12.21
N THR A 92 -7.44 31.39 12.85
CA THR A 92 -8.78 31.23 12.25
C THR A 92 -9.85 31.77 13.17
N ARG A 93 -10.78 32.57 12.63
CA ARG A 93 -11.93 33.11 13.35
C ARG A 93 -13.23 32.84 12.58
N ALA A 94 -14.29 32.47 13.28
CA ALA A 94 -15.65 32.37 12.76
C ALA A 94 -16.60 33.21 13.62
N THR A 95 -17.41 34.04 12.97
CA THR A 95 -18.38 34.94 13.59
C THR A 95 -19.79 34.54 13.17
N TYR A 96 -20.72 34.48 14.13
CA TYR A 96 -22.12 34.17 13.93
C TYR A 96 -22.98 35.40 14.10
N SER A 97 -23.82 35.72 13.09
CA SER A 97 -24.79 36.81 13.14
C SER A 97 -26.20 36.24 13.36
N GLU A 98 -26.83 36.59 14.47
CA GLU A 98 -28.20 36.14 14.81
C GLU A 98 -29.26 36.72 13.87
N GLU A 99 -29.09 37.97 13.41
CA GLU A 99 -30.09 38.68 12.60
C GLU A 99 -30.32 38.02 11.24
N ASN A 100 -29.26 37.45 10.64
CA ASN A 100 -29.29 36.87 9.30
C ASN A 100 -29.10 35.34 9.29
N ASP A 101 -29.00 34.71 10.47
CA ASP A 101 -28.62 33.30 10.64
C ASP A 101 -27.42 32.88 9.74
N ALA A 102 -26.40 33.74 9.72
CA ALA A 102 -25.29 33.66 8.78
C ALA A 102 -23.94 33.57 9.49
N TRP A 103 -22.96 32.99 8.79
CA TRP A 103 -21.60 32.81 9.27
C TRP A 103 -20.62 33.58 8.39
N GLU A 104 -19.72 34.31 9.04
CA GLU A 104 -18.58 34.94 8.42
C GLU A 104 -17.29 34.40 9.06
N SER A 105 -16.20 34.38 8.31
CA SER A 105 -14.94 33.83 8.81
C SER A 105 -13.73 34.52 8.24
N SER A 106 -12.64 34.52 8.99
CA SER A 106 -11.31 34.90 8.53
C SER A 106 -10.31 33.79 8.87
N CYS A 107 -9.34 33.56 7.99
CA CYS A 107 -8.30 32.56 8.22
C CYS A 107 -7.02 32.99 7.48
N THR A 108 -5.86 32.84 8.13
CA THR A 108 -4.55 33.18 7.53
C THR A 108 -4.05 32.15 6.51
N CYS A 109 -4.80 31.07 6.27
CA CYS A 109 -4.35 30.02 5.35
C CYS A 109 -4.48 30.41 3.87
N PRO A 110 -3.62 29.88 2.98
CA PRO A 110 -3.69 30.14 1.53
C PRO A 110 -5.01 29.71 0.86
N GLY A 111 -5.79 28.84 1.51
CA GLY A 111 -7.04 28.32 0.99
C GLY A 111 -8.30 29.11 1.35
N TRP A 112 -8.17 30.24 2.08
CA TRP A 112 -9.30 31.08 2.47
C TRP A 112 -9.79 31.94 1.29
N ARG A 113 -11.11 31.97 1.06
CA ARG A 113 -11.72 32.61 -0.13
C ARG A 113 -12.71 33.71 0.22
N GLY A 114 -12.45 34.45 1.30
CA GLY A 114 -13.29 35.56 1.77
C GLY A 114 -14.26 35.19 2.90
N PRO A 115 -15.03 36.17 3.43
CA PRO A 115 -15.84 36.02 4.64
C PRO A 115 -16.85 34.86 4.61
N THR A 116 -17.49 34.62 3.47
CA THR A 116 -18.45 33.53 3.24
C THR A 116 -17.82 32.29 2.59
N GLY A 117 -16.53 32.38 2.21
CA GLY A 117 -15.75 31.33 1.55
C GLY A 117 -14.93 30.51 2.54
N HIS A 118 -15.62 29.77 3.41
CA HIS A 118 -15.01 29.05 4.54
C HIS A 118 -14.03 27.96 4.09
N CYS A 119 -12.84 27.94 4.69
CA CYS A 119 -11.83 26.92 4.43
C CYS A 119 -11.93 25.74 5.41
N LYS A 120 -11.11 24.71 5.22
CA LYS A 120 -11.05 23.53 6.11
C LYS A 120 -10.72 23.90 7.57
N HIS A 121 -9.96 24.98 7.79
CA HIS A 121 -9.57 25.43 9.11
C HIS A 121 -10.74 26.06 9.87
N VAL A 122 -11.60 26.83 9.18
CA VAL A 122 -12.84 27.37 9.75
C VAL A 122 -13.75 26.24 10.19
N ALA A 123 -13.89 25.20 9.38
CA ALA A 123 -14.63 24.01 9.76
C ALA A 123 -14.01 23.27 10.97
N ALA A 124 -12.69 23.26 11.10
CA ALA A 124 -12.01 22.64 12.23
C ALA A 124 -12.33 23.38 13.55
N VAL A 125 -12.27 24.71 13.57
CA VAL A 125 -12.61 25.53 14.75
C VAL A 125 -14.08 25.37 15.15
N MET A 126 -15.01 25.39 14.18
CA MET A 126 -16.45 25.18 14.46
C MET A 126 -16.75 23.79 15.02
N VAL A 127 -16.06 22.75 14.52
CA VAL A 127 -16.22 21.38 15.02
C VAL A 127 -15.59 21.21 16.39
N ALA A 128 -14.39 21.76 16.61
CA ALA A 128 -13.69 21.70 17.90
C ALA A 128 -14.54 22.33 19.01
N LEU A 129 -15.05 23.56 18.80
CA LEU A 129 -15.91 24.22 19.78
C LEU A 129 -17.20 23.42 20.02
N ARG A 130 -17.85 22.94 18.96
CA ARG A 130 -19.06 22.11 19.12
C ARG A 130 -18.77 20.87 19.96
N ASP A 131 -17.67 20.18 19.71
CA ASP A 131 -17.34 18.94 20.40
C ASP A 131 -16.98 19.19 21.88
N GLU A 132 -16.52 20.41 22.24
CA GLU A 132 -16.36 20.85 23.66
C GLU A 132 -17.69 21.18 24.35
N VAL A 133 -18.63 21.82 23.64
CA VAL A 133 -19.89 22.33 24.24
C VAL A 133 -21.08 21.38 24.13
N ARG A 134 -20.93 20.26 23.42
CA ARG A 134 -22.01 19.32 23.18
C ARG A 134 -21.92 18.12 24.12
N PRO A 135 -22.92 17.86 24.98
CA PRO A 135 -22.89 16.72 25.87
C PRO A 135 -22.86 15.41 25.05
N PRO A 136 -22.04 14.42 25.44
CA PRO A 136 -22.04 13.12 24.81
C PRO A 136 -23.44 12.52 24.94
N ARG A 137 -24.02 12.10 23.81
CA ARG A 137 -25.31 11.39 23.82
C ARG A 137 -25.16 10.15 24.70
N ALA A 138 -25.93 10.08 25.80
CA ALA A 138 -26.00 8.88 26.60
C ALA A 138 -26.32 7.70 25.66
N LYS A 139 -25.40 6.73 25.57
CA LYS A 139 -25.66 5.47 24.87
C LYS A 139 -26.74 4.76 25.68
N GLY A 140 -28.00 4.95 25.27
CA GLY A 140 -29.11 4.20 25.83
C GLY A 140 -28.87 2.70 25.62
N PRO A 141 -29.23 1.85 26.60
CA PRO A 141 -29.05 0.42 26.47
C PRO A 141 -29.81 -0.10 25.25
N GLN A 142 -29.09 -0.87 24.45
CA GLN A 142 -29.62 -1.63 23.33
C GLN A 142 -30.63 -2.65 23.87
N GLN A 143 -31.90 -2.27 23.90
CA GLN A 143 -33.00 -3.17 24.20
C GLN A 143 -33.99 -3.21 23.03
N GLN A 144 -33.98 -4.39 22.38
CA GLN A 144 -35.21 -5.05 21.96
C GLN A 144 -36.31 -4.75 22.99
N GLN A 145 -37.47 -4.24 22.56
CA GLN A 145 -38.77 -4.77 23.00
C GLN A 145 -39.96 -4.03 22.41
N SER A 146 -40.82 -4.83 21.80
CA SER A 146 -42.27 -4.92 22.05
C SER A 146 -42.97 -3.71 22.67
N LYS A 147 -43.96 -3.24 21.89
CA LYS A 147 -45.16 -2.51 22.29
C LYS A 147 -45.67 -2.88 23.70
N LYS A 148 -45.77 -1.89 24.60
CA LYS A 148 -46.99 -1.67 25.39
C LYS A 148 -47.10 -0.25 25.94
N LYS A 149 -48.15 0.44 25.50
CA LYS A 149 -48.66 1.73 25.96
C LYS A 149 -48.88 1.76 27.47
N LYS A 150 -48.52 2.87 28.11
CA LYS A 150 -49.19 3.36 29.33
C LYS A 150 -49.78 4.75 29.08
N LYS A 151 -51.00 4.90 29.58
CA LYS A 151 -52.04 5.89 29.32
C LYS A 151 -51.86 7.06 30.30
N THR A 152 -52.06 8.29 29.85
CA THR A 152 -52.44 9.42 30.72
C THR A 152 -53.70 10.08 30.18
N GLU A 153 -54.63 10.35 31.08
CA GLU A 153 -55.98 10.87 30.89
C GLU A 153 -56.01 12.41 31.09
N PRO A 154 -57.14 13.10 30.80
CA PRO A 154 -57.15 14.32 30.00
C PRO A 154 -57.44 15.59 30.80
N VAL A 155 -57.16 16.75 30.18
CA VAL A 155 -57.69 18.05 30.62
C VAL A 155 -58.66 18.56 29.55
N HIS A 156 -59.87 18.86 30.01
CA HIS A 156 -61.05 19.29 29.25
C HIS A 156 -61.40 20.73 29.63
N VAL A 157 -61.58 21.63 28.65
CA VAL A 157 -62.59 22.71 28.65
C VAL A 157 -62.76 23.27 27.21
N PRO A 158 -63.87 23.97 26.84
CA PRO A 158 -64.90 23.41 25.98
C PRO A 158 -65.15 24.24 24.70
N GLY A 159 -65.95 23.69 23.79
CA GLY A 159 -66.28 24.30 22.51
C GLY A 159 -67.43 25.29 22.51
N THR A 160 -67.48 26.12 21.48
CA THR A 160 -68.68 26.81 20.99
C THR A 160 -68.70 26.86 19.45
N VAL A 161 -69.61 26.07 18.87
CA VAL A 161 -70.53 26.29 17.73
C VAL A 161 -70.16 27.20 16.53
N SER A 162 -70.13 26.56 15.34
CA SER A 162 -70.69 26.90 14.01
C SER A 162 -70.76 28.36 13.51
N VAL A 163 -70.31 28.63 12.27
CA VAL A 163 -71.14 28.92 11.05
C VAL A 163 -70.27 28.77 9.78
N GLY A 164 -70.91 28.46 8.64
CA GLY A 164 -70.30 28.04 7.39
C GLY A 164 -69.58 29.09 6.53
N GLY A 165 -68.94 28.60 5.47
CA GLY A 165 -68.25 29.42 4.49
C GLY A 165 -67.68 28.62 3.33
N LYS A 166 -68.54 28.27 2.35
CA LYS A 166 -68.12 27.76 1.04
C LYS A 166 -67.18 28.77 0.36
N ARG A 167 -65.94 28.40 0.06
CA ARG A 167 -65.13 29.07 -0.97
C ARG A 167 -64.46 28.06 -1.90
N ARG A 168 -64.88 28.14 -3.16
CA ARG A 168 -64.42 27.40 -4.34
C ARG A 168 -62.91 27.56 -4.53
N ARG A 169 -62.16 26.45 -4.62
CA ARG A 169 -60.81 26.45 -5.20
C ARG A 169 -60.90 26.10 -6.68
N SER A 170 -60.42 27.01 -7.50
CA SER A 170 -60.43 26.94 -8.96
C SER A 170 -59.57 25.79 -9.47
N ARG A 171 -60.17 24.97 -10.36
CA ARG A 171 -59.46 24.04 -11.24
C ARG A 171 -58.64 24.85 -12.23
N ARG A 172 -57.32 24.96 -12.04
CA ARG A 172 -56.40 25.33 -13.12
C ARG A 172 -55.90 24.04 -13.77
N ARG A 173 -56.57 23.63 -14.85
CA ARG A 173 -56.04 22.66 -15.82
C ARG A 173 -54.67 23.17 -16.30
N ARG A 174 -53.59 22.46 -15.98
CA ARG A 174 -52.31 22.60 -16.70
C ARG A 174 -52.37 21.62 -17.87
N ARG A 175 -52.63 22.15 -19.07
CA ARG A 175 -52.26 21.51 -20.33
C ARG A 175 -50.75 21.63 -20.48
N GLY A 176 -50.09 20.51 -20.79
CA GLY A 176 -48.68 20.44 -21.09
C GLY A 176 -48.36 20.88 -22.52
N ALA A 177 -47.07 21.18 -22.73
CA ALA A 177 -46.34 21.13 -24.00
C ALA A 177 -45.04 20.38 -23.65
N ALA A 178 -44.94 19.08 -23.97
CA ALA A 178 -44.64 18.47 -25.27
C ALA A 178 -43.14 18.56 -25.63
N GLY A 179 -42.48 17.39 -25.53
CA GLY A 179 -41.14 17.11 -26.03
C GLY A 179 -40.96 15.59 -26.17
N ALA A 180 -40.90 15.14 -27.43
CA ALA A 180 -40.49 13.83 -27.95
C ALA A 180 -41.36 12.58 -27.63
N ASP A 181 -41.94 12.05 -28.70
CA ASP A 181 -42.87 10.93 -28.79
C ASP A 181 -42.09 9.60 -28.86
N ALA A 182 -42.14 8.82 -27.78
CA ALA A 182 -41.81 7.40 -27.73
C ALA A 182 -42.61 6.76 -26.58
N GLY A 183 -43.75 6.12 -26.89
CA GLY A 183 -44.42 5.19 -25.99
C GLY A 183 -44.92 5.72 -24.64
N ALA A 184 -45.55 6.91 -24.63
CA ALA A 184 -46.01 7.62 -23.42
C ALA A 184 -46.65 6.71 -22.36
N LEU A 185 -46.01 6.63 -21.19
CA LEU A 185 -46.55 5.95 -20.01
C LEU A 185 -47.75 6.73 -19.44
N GLU A 186 -48.78 6.01 -19.01
CA GLU A 186 -49.93 6.62 -18.35
C GLU A 186 -49.55 6.98 -16.92
N ILE A 187 -49.61 8.26 -16.52
CA ILE A 187 -49.28 8.68 -15.17
C ILE A 187 -50.51 8.51 -14.27
N LEU A 188 -50.43 7.64 -13.25
CA LEU A 188 -51.52 7.47 -12.30
C LEU A 188 -51.58 8.65 -11.32
N SER A 189 -52.78 9.20 -11.14
CA SER A 189 -53.03 10.12 -10.03
C SER A 189 -53.07 9.36 -8.69
N PRO A 190 -52.81 10.03 -7.55
CA PRO A 190 -52.93 9.41 -6.23
C PRO A 190 -54.30 8.76 -5.96
N ARG A 191 -55.36 9.31 -6.55
CA ARG A 191 -56.73 8.77 -6.44
C ARG A 191 -56.92 7.50 -7.28
N GLU A 192 -56.36 7.44 -8.48
CA GLU A 192 -56.42 6.25 -9.33
C GLU A 192 -55.53 5.13 -8.78
N LEU A 193 -54.39 5.49 -8.19
CA LEU A 193 -53.53 4.54 -7.49
C LEU A 193 -54.23 3.92 -6.28
N GLN A 194 -55.00 4.72 -5.51
CA GLN A 194 -55.86 4.23 -4.43
C GLN A 194 -57.04 3.41 -4.97
N ALA A 195 -57.71 3.87 -6.04
CA ALA A 195 -58.89 3.22 -6.61
C ALA A 195 -58.58 1.87 -7.27
N LYS A 196 -57.39 1.68 -7.86
CA LYS A 196 -56.97 0.38 -8.43
C LYS A 196 -56.89 -0.76 -7.40
N ARG A 197 -56.92 -0.45 -6.09
CA ARG A 197 -56.93 -1.44 -5.01
C ARG A 197 -58.33 -1.71 -4.42
N GLY A 198 -59.30 -0.83 -4.63
CA GLY A 198 -60.58 -0.85 -3.91
C GLY A 198 -60.68 0.23 -2.82
N GLU A 199 -61.62 0.07 -1.86
CA GLU A 199 -62.04 1.11 -0.90
C GLU A 199 -60.90 1.91 -0.24
N ALA A 200 -61.12 3.22 -0.09
CA ALA A 200 -60.16 4.13 0.49
C ALA A 200 -59.88 3.78 1.96
N ARG A 201 -58.64 3.35 2.24
CA ARG A 201 -58.17 2.93 3.56
C ARG A 201 -58.27 4.03 4.62
N GLY A 202 -58.66 3.63 5.83
CA GLY A 202 -58.69 4.47 7.03
C GLY A 202 -57.55 4.16 8.01
N PRO A 203 -57.40 4.92 9.11
CA PRO A 203 -56.37 4.71 10.13
C PRO A 203 -56.40 3.32 10.81
N MET A 204 -57.53 2.60 10.68
CA MET A 204 -57.76 1.29 11.29
C MET A 204 -56.94 0.17 10.67
N ASP A 205 -56.54 0.30 9.40
CA ASP A 205 -55.74 -0.73 8.71
C ASP A 205 -54.30 -0.81 9.24
N ALA A 206 -53.84 0.23 9.96
CA ALA A 206 -52.58 0.18 10.70
C ALA A 206 -52.62 -0.80 11.89
N TRP A 207 -53.82 -1.27 12.27
CA TRP A 207 -54.03 -2.23 13.36
C TRP A 207 -54.34 -3.65 12.85
N LEU A 208 -54.53 -3.83 11.54
CA LEU A 208 -54.72 -5.15 10.95
C LEU A 208 -53.38 -5.91 10.86
N PRO A 209 -53.37 -7.22 11.16
CA PRO A 209 -52.20 -8.07 10.93
C PRO A 209 -51.89 -8.20 9.43
N ALA A 210 -50.64 -8.52 9.07
CA ALA A 210 -50.16 -8.53 7.69
C ALA A 210 -50.98 -9.46 6.77
N GLU A 211 -51.49 -10.56 7.30
CA GLU A 211 -52.34 -11.55 6.61
C GLU A 211 -53.73 -11.01 6.26
N ALA A 212 -54.23 -10.02 7.00
CA ALA A 212 -55.53 -9.40 6.78
C ALA A 212 -55.45 -8.14 5.89
N LEU A 213 -54.25 -7.77 5.44
CA LEU A 213 -54.03 -6.68 4.50
C LEU A 213 -54.00 -7.22 3.07
N ASP A 214 -54.62 -6.51 2.13
CA ASP A 214 -54.44 -6.84 0.71
C ASP A 214 -52.96 -6.84 0.35
N LYS A 215 -52.58 -7.71 -0.59
CA LYS A 215 -51.22 -7.79 -1.11
C LYS A 215 -50.73 -6.42 -1.60
N PRO A 216 -49.46 -6.07 -1.37
CA PRO A 216 -48.86 -4.86 -1.94
C PRO A 216 -48.89 -4.93 -3.48
N LEU A 217 -48.80 -3.78 -4.12
CA LEU A 217 -48.67 -3.72 -5.57
C LEU A 217 -47.30 -4.26 -6.00
N GLU A 218 -47.26 -4.96 -7.12
CA GLU A 218 -46.01 -5.38 -7.76
C GLU A 218 -45.57 -4.31 -8.76
N PHE A 219 -44.26 -4.05 -8.82
CA PHE A 219 -43.68 -3.01 -9.67
C PHE A 219 -42.68 -3.58 -10.67
N GLU A 220 -42.67 -2.97 -11.86
CA GLU A 220 -41.61 -3.08 -12.85
C GLU A 220 -40.90 -1.74 -12.98
N TYR A 221 -39.63 -1.76 -13.37
CA TYR A 221 -38.84 -0.54 -13.45
C TYR A 221 -38.43 -0.27 -14.89
N ARG A 222 -38.81 0.89 -15.43
CA ARG A 222 -38.32 1.38 -16.72
C ARG A 222 -37.07 2.19 -16.49
N MET A 223 -35.99 1.86 -17.19
CA MET A 223 -34.71 2.53 -17.03
C MET A 223 -34.18 3.08 -18.35
N THR A 224 -33.79 4.35 -18.33
CA THR A 224 -33.06 5.00 -19.42
C THR A 224 -31.63 5.26 -18.98
N VAL A 225 -30.66 4.78 -19.75
CA VAL A 225 -29.24 4.87 -19.40
C VAL A 225 -28.57 5.96 -20.23
N ARG A 226 -27.84 6.85 -19.55
CA ARG A 226 -26.95 7.85 -20.14
C ARG A 226 -25.53 7.61 -19.61
N PRO A 227 -24.48 8.13 -20.27
CA PRO A 227 -23.09 7.86 -19.88
C PRO A 227 -22.75 8.17 -18.41
N ALA A 228 -23.41 9.15 -17.80
CA ALA A 228 -23.16 9.58 -16.42
C ALA A 228 -24.43 9.65 -15.53
N SER A 229 -25.56 9.13 -16.01
CA SER A 229 -26.80 9.11 -15.26
C SER A 229 -27.75 8.00 -15.70
N ILE A 230 -28.57 7.49 -14.78
CA ILE A 230 -29.72 6.65 -15.10
C ILE A 230 -31.00 7.38 -14.72
N THR A 231 -32.06 7.15 -15.48
CA THR A 231 -33.41 7.59 -15.12
C THR A 231 -34.26 6.37 -14.87
N VAL A 232 -34.84 6.26 -13.67
CA VAL A 232 -35.65 5.11 -13.27
C VAL A 232 -37.09 5.56 -13.04
N THR A 233 -38.04 4.82 -13.61
CA THR A 233 -39.49 5.06 -13.50
C THR A 233 -40.17 3.78 -13.01
N PRO A 234 -40.74 3.75 -11.80
CA PRO A 234 -41.57 2.63 -11.36
C PRO A 234 -42.91 2.63 -12.11
N VAL A 235 -43.30 1.46 -12.60
CA VAL A 235 -44.53 1.18 -13.34
C VAL A 235 -45.23 0.02 -12.64
N LEU A 236 -46.57 0.00 -12.60
CA LEU A 236 -47.27 -1.17 -12.06
C LEU A 236 -47.03 -2.39 -12.96
N ALA A 237 -46.66 -3.51 -12.36
CA ALA A 237 -46.38 -4.75 -13.07
C ALA A 237 -47.54 -5.15 -14.00
N GLY A 238 -47.22 -5.63 -15.20
CA GLY A 238 -48.22 -5.98 -16.22
C GLY A 238 -48.98 -4.79 -16.83
N SER A 239 -48.60 -3.54 -16.51
CA SER A 239 -49.22 -2.34 -17.07
C SER A 239 -48.20 -1.38 -17.69
N ARG A 240 -48.69 -0.32 -18.34
CA ARG A 240 -47.88 0.83 -18.80
C ARG A 240 -48.10 2.08 -17.93
N SER A 241 -48.58 1.88 -16.70
CA SER A 241 -48.97 2.96 -15.81
C SER A 241 -47.82 3.34 -14.86
N ALA A 242 -47.21 4.51 -15.06
CA ALA A 242 -46.16 5.06 -14.22
C ALA A 242 -46.72 5.55 -12.88
N VAL A 243 -45.95 5.33 -11.82
CA VAL A 243 -46.38 5.58 -10.43
C VAL A 243 -45.61 6.77 -9.84
N PRO A 244 -46.29 7.78 -9.26
CA PRO A 244 -45.61 8.87 -8.57
C PRO A 244 -44.90 8.35 -7.31
N ILE A 245 -43.58 8.53 -7.24
CA ILE A 245 -42.70 7.89 -6.24
C ILE A 245 -43.05 8.34 -4.81
N ASN A 246 -43.23 9.64 -4.61
CA ASN A 246 -43.55 10.20 -3.29
C ASN A 246 -44.96 9.83 -2.82
N ASP A 247 -45.92 9.75 -3.73
CA ASP A 247 -47.31 9.39 -3.40
C ASP A 247 -47.42 7.90 -3.06
N ALA A 248 -46.69 7.04 -3.77
CA ALA A 248 -46.60 5.62 -3.45
C ALA A 248 -45.96 5.36 -2.07
N LEU A 249 -44.92 6.12 -1.71
CA LEU A 249 -44.32 6.06 -0.38
C LEU A 249 -45.26 6.55 0.74
N GLY A 250 -46.00 7.63 0.47
CA GLY A 250 -46.94 8.22 1.41
C GLY A 250 -48.17 7.33 1.67
N ALA A 251 -48.50 6.46 0.72
CA ALA A 251 -49.61 5.53 0.85
C ALA A 251 -49.24 4.30 1.70
N PHE A 252 -50.02 4.08 2.77
CA PHE A 252 -49.80 3.00 3.73
C PHE A 252 -50.05 1.63 3.06
N ASN A 253 -49.05 0.73 3.08
CA ASN A 253 -49.09 -0.63 2.53
C ASN A 253 -49.29 -0.76 1.00
N MET A 254 -48.96 0.26 0.20
CA MET A 254 -49.00 0.15 -1.28
C MET A 254 -47.72 -0.46 -1.84
N VAL A 255 -46.58 -0.02 -1.31
CA VAL A 255 -45.26 -0.56 -1.61
C VAL A 255 -44.94 -1.63 -0.57
N SER A 256 -44.45 -2.79 -1.03
CA SER A 256 -44.01 -3.85 -0.14
C SER A 256 -42.90 -3.35 0.81
N ILE A 257 -42.70 -4.04 1.94
CA ILE A 257 -41.64 -3.66 2.89
C ILE A 257 -40.27 -3.73 2.20
N ASP A 258 -40.08 -4.69 1.31
CA ASP A 258 -38.83 -4.95 0.60
C ASP A 258 -38.53 -3.93 -0.50
N GLU A 259 -39.56 -3.31 -1.10
CA GLU A 259 -39.41 -2.26 -2.12
C GLU A 259 -39.30 -0.85 -1.54
N ARG A 260 -39.71 -0.64 -0.28
CA ARG A 260 -39.65 0.67 0.37
C ARG A 260 -38.24 1.29 0.40
N PRO A 261 -37.14 0.55 0.65
CA PRO A 261 -35.79 1.09 0.53
C PRO A 261 -35.50 1.68 -0.86
N LEU A 262 -35.85 0.95 -1.93
CA LEU A 262 -35.67 1.43 -3.30
C LEU A 262 -36.51 2.67 -3.58
N PHE A 263 -37.80 2.66 -3.25
CA PHE A 263 -38.65 3.85 -3.43
C PHE A 263 -38.13 5.07 -2.66
N ARG A 264 -37.56 4.88 -1.45
CA ARG A 264 -36.92 5.98 -0.71
C ARG A 264 -35.67 6.48 -1.44
N ALA A 265 -34.82 5.59 -1.95
CA ALA A 265 -33.65 5.97 -2.73
C ALA A 265 -34.03 6.75 -4.00
N LEU A 266 -35.07 6.31 -4.72
CA LEU A 266 -35.64 7.02 -5.87
C LEU A 266 -36.23 8.39 -5.46
N ALA A 267 -36.97 8.46 -4.34
CA ALA A 267 -37.59 9.69 -3.86
C ALA A 267 -36.58 10.81 -3.58
N ARG A 268 -35.38 10.46 -3.06
CA ARG A 268 -34.28 11.42 -2.84
C ARG A 268 -33.86 12.13 -4.13
N ASN A 269 -34.09 11.49 -5.28
CA ASN A 269 -33.60 11.90 -6.60
C ASN A 269 -34.72 12.22 -7.60
N THR A 270 -35.94 12.46 -7.11
CA THR A 270 -37.06 12.89 -7.97
C THR A 270 -36.86 14.31 -8.51
N ASN A 271 -37.08 14.48 -9.81
CA ASN A 271 -36.96 15.78 -10.46
C ASN A 271 -38.15 16.68 -10.11
N ARG A 272 -37.89 17.98 -9.87
CA ARG A 272 -38.95 18.98 -9.62
C ARG A 272 -39.85 19.08 -10.84
N GLY A 273 -41.07 18.54 -10.74
CA GLY A 273 -42.07 18.56 -11.82
C GLY A 273 -42.26 17.22 -12.54
N GLN A 274 -41.42 16.22 -12.30
CA GLN A 274 -41.62 14.84 -12.75
C GLN A 274 -41.71 13.92 -11.53
N ALA A 275 -42.93 13.74 -11.00
CA ALA A 275 -43.14 12.99 -9.77
C ALA A 275 -42.93 11.47 -9.91
N THR A 276 -42.88 10.96 -11.15
CA THR A 276 -42.78 9.54 -11.49
C THR A 276 -41.35 9.09 -11.81
N THR A 277 -40.41 10.01 -12.02
CA THR A 277 -39.05 9.67 -12.48
C THR A 277 -38.01 10.12 -11.46
N ALA A 278 -36.98 9.31 -11.29
CA ALA A 278 -35.79 9.65 -10.51
C ALA A 278 -34.57 9.64 -11.42
N GLU A 279 -33.79 10.72 -11.39
CA GLU A 279 -32.52 10.82 -12.12
C GLU A 279 -31.37 10.62 -11.14
N LEU A 280 -30.62 9.53 -11.33
CA LEU A 280 -29.57 9.07 -10.42
C LEU A 280 -28.21 9.20 -11.09
N ARG A 281 -27.19 9.57 -10.32
CA ARG A 281 -25.81 9.76 -10.79
C ARG A 281 -24.83 9.21 -9.77
N GLY A 282 -23.63 8.83 -10.24
CA GLY A 282 -22.54 8.36 -9.38
C GLY A 282 -22.98 7.28 -8.40
N GLU A 283 -22.63 7.46 -7.13
CA GLU A 283 -22.92 6.51 -6.04
C GLU A 283 -24.41 6.24 -5.84
N ASP A 284 -25.29 7.24 -5.99
CA ASP A 284 -26.74 7.05 -5.89
C ASP A 284 -27.27 6.11 -6.99
N ALA A 285 -26.65 6.14 -8.19
CA ALA A 285 -27.01 5.24 -9.28
C ALA A 285 -26.55 3.81 -8.98
N ALA A 286 -25.33 3.62 -8.47
CA ALA A 286 -24.83 2.30 -8.11
C ALA A 286 -25.61 1.67 -6.95
N GLU A 287 -25.96 2.44 -5.91
CA GLU A 287 -26.82 1.99 -4.81
C GLU A 287 -28.18 1.50 -5.33
N VAL A 288 -28.79 2.26 -6.25
CA VAL A 288 -30.08 1.87 -6.83
C VAL A 288 -29.95 0.66 -7.76
N LEU A 289 -28.86 0.54 -8.52
CA LEU A 289 -28.62 -0.63 -9.38
C LEU A 289 -28.49 -1.92 -8.57
N GLU A 290 -27.77 -1.87 -7.45
CA GLU A 290 -27.69 -2.98 -6.49
C GLU A 290 -29.08 -3.39 -6.01
N MET A 291 -29.90 -2.42 -5.59
CA MET A 291 -31.27 -2.68 -5.17
C MET A 291 -32.12 -3.26 -6.33
N LEU A 292 -31.88 -2.86 -7.57
CA LEU A 292 -32.64 -3.33 -8.73
C LEU A 292 -32.26 -4.74 -9.21
N SER A 293 -31.17 -5.34 -8.69
CA SER A 293 -30.67 -6.64 -9.14
C SER A 293 -31.68 -7.78 -9.07
N ASP A 294 -32.50 -7.81 -8.02
CA ASP A 294 -33.56 -8.81 -7.81
C ASP A 294 -34.92 -8.42 -8.42
N ARG A 295 -34.94 -7.41 -9.30
CA ARG A 295 -36.18 -6.80 -9.81
C ARG A 295 -36.21 -6.80 -11.33
N ARG A 296 -37.42 -6.84 -11.88
CA ARG A 296 -37.62 -6.75 -13.33
C ARG A 296 -37.38 -5.31 -13.81
N VAL A 297 -36.29 -5.12 -14.55
CA VAL A 297 -35.90 -3.82 -15.12
C VAL A 297 -35.92 -3.89 -16.65
N LEU A 298 -36.56 -2.91 -17.28
CA LEU A 298 -36.71 -2.82 -18.74
C LEU A 298 -36.02 -1.54 -19.23
N LEU A 299 -35.05 -1.70 -20.13
CA LEU A 299 -34.27 -0.63 -20.74
C LEU A 299 -35.05 0.07 -21.86
N GLU A 300 -35.17 1.39 -21.79
CA GLU A 300 -35.78 2.21 -22.83
C GLU A 300 -34.72 2.78 -23.79
N PRO A 301 -35.03 2.90 -25.10
CA PRO A 301 -36.35 2.72 -25.75
C PRO A 301 -36.67 1.28 -26.18
N ALA A 302 -35.69 0.36 -26.16
CA ALA A 302 -35.85 -0.99 -26.70
C ALA A 302 -36.83 -1.90 -25.92
N SER A 303 -37.22 -1.50 -24.71
CA SER A 303 -37.97 -2.33 -23.75
C SER A 303 -37.33 -3.70 -23.49
N MET A 304 -36.00 -3.76 -23.59
CA MET A 304 -35.20 -4.96 -23.36
C MET A 304 -35.01 -5.18 -21.86
N GLU A 305 -35.10 -6.42 -21.39
CA GLU A 305 -34.86 -6.74 -19.98
C GLU A 305 -33.37 -6.62 -19.64
N LEU A 306 -33.07 -5.85 -18.59
CA LEU A 306 -31.73 -5.73 -18.05
C LEU A 306 -31.44 -6.95 -17.18
N ARG A 307 -30.38 -7.65 -17.52
CA ARG A 307 -29.87 -8.79 -16.75
C ARG A 307 -28.71 -8.35 -15.89
N PHE A 308 -28.71 -8.74 -14.63
CA PHE A 308 -27.59 -8.51 -13.73
C PHE A 308 -26.67 -9.72 -13.78
N ALA A 309 -25.41 -9.49 -14.12
CA ALA A 309 -24.38 -10.52 -14.10
C ALA A 309 -23.78 -10.61 -12.70
N ASN A 310 -23.43 -11.83 -12.27
CA ASN A 310 -22.76 -12.06 -10.98
C ASN A 310 -21.24 -11.93 -11.08
N GLU A 311 -20.68 -12.00 -12.30
CA GLU A 311 -19.24 -11.91 -12.51
C GLU A 311 -18.80 -10.43 -12.54
N ALA A 312 -17.88 -10.08 -11.64
CA ALA A 312 -17.35 -8.73 -11.53
C ALA A 312 -16.28 -8.45 -12.59
N LEU A 313 -16.32 -7.24 -13.15
CA LEU A 313 -15.28 -6.74 -14.04
C LEU A 313 -14.00 -6.43 -13.25
N LYS A 314 -12.90 -7.06 -13.65
CA LYS A 314 -11.58 -6.83 -13.06
C LYS A 314 -10.79 -5.79 -13.85
N PRO A 315 -10.09 -4.86 -13.19
CA PRO A 315 -9.21 -3.92 -13.86
C PRO A 315 -7.95 -4.63 -14.39
N ARG A 316 -7.43 -4.17 -15.52
CA ARG A 316 -6.16 -4.60 -16.12
C ARG A 316 -5.41 -3.39 -16.64
N ILE A 317 -4.12 -3.35 -16.32
CA ILE A 317 -3.20 -2.38 -16.90
C ILE A 317 -2.69 -2.97 -18.22
N GLU A 318 -2.81 -2.20 -19.29
CA GLU A 318 -2.28 -2.55 -20.61
C GLU A 318 -1.21 -1.53 -21.00
N LEU A 319 -0.14 -2.03 -21.59
CA LEU A 319 0.98 -1.26 -22.12
C LEU A 319 1.01 -1.41 -23.63
N ASP A 320 0.82 -0.32 -24.36
CA ASP A 320 0.91 -0.31 -25.82
C ASP A 320 2.05 0.63 -26.27
N PRO A 321 2.80 0.31 -27.34
CA PRO A 321 3.68 1.30 -27.96
C PRO A 321 2.82 2.45 -28.53
N ALA A 322 3.16 3.69 -28.18
CA ALA A 322 2.48 4.87 -28.72
C ALA A 322 3.22 5.36 -29.98
N ASN A 323 4.51 5.62 -29.84
CA ASN A 323 5.47 5.97 -30.89
C ASN A 323 6.77 5.16 -30.67
N GLY A 324 7.81 5.42 -31.47
CA GLY A 324 9.10 4.72 -31.31
C GLY A 324 9.83 4.96 -29.98
N ASP A 325 9.48 6.03 -29.25
CA ASP A 325 10.15 6.44 -28.00
C ASP A 325 9.18 6.69 -26.83
N SER A 326 7.92 6.29 -27.01
CA SER A 326 6.89 6.49 -25.99
C SER A 326 5.92 5.34 -25.94
N LEU A 327 5.40 5.11 -24.73
CA LEU A 327 4.46 4.05 -24.44
C LEU A 327 3.17 4.64 -23.91
N ARG A 328 2.05 3.98 -24.18
CA ARG A 328 0.74 4.30 -23.66
C ARG A 328 0.39 3.31 -22.56
N VAL A 329 0.21 3.82 -21.35
CA VAL A 329 -0.35 3.06 -20.22
C VAL A 329 -1.85 3.32 -20.19
N ARG A 330 -2.67 2.26 -20.21
CA ARG A 330 -4.13 2.38 -20.10
C ARG A 330 -4.68 1.38 -19.10
N VAL A 331 -5.77 1.76 -18.44
CA VAL A 331 -6.54 0.83 -17.61
C VAL A 331 -7.82 0.45 -18.34
N VAL A 332 -8.03 -0.85 -18.48
CA VAL A 332 -9.23 -1.43 -19.06
C VAL A 332 -9.85 -2.42 -18.08
N PHE A 333 -11.06 -2.87 -18.34
CA PHE A 333 -11.73 -3.87 -17.53
C PHE A 333 -11.95 -5.13 -18.35
N TYR A 334 -11.91 -6.29 -17.70
CA TYR A 334 -12.18 -7.56 -18.36
C TYR A 334 -13.09 -8.45 -17.53
N LEU A 335 -13.82 -9.30 -18.24
CA LEU A 335 -14.45 -10.50 -17.66
C LEU A 335 -13.40 -11.61 -17.61
N GLU A 336 -13.24 -12.25 -16.48
CA GLU A 336 -12.21 -13.27 -16.28
C GLU A 336 -12.55 -14.56 -17.04
N SER A 337 -13.84 -14.90 -17.11
CA SER A 337 -14.39 -16.10 -17.74
C SER A 337 -14.09 -16.20 -19.23
N ASN A 338 -14.19 -15.11 -19.98
CA ASN A 338 -14.03 -15.08 -21.43
C ASN A 338 -12.98 -14.08 -21.93
N LYS A 339 -12.26 -13.42 -21.01
CA LYS A 339 -11.24 -12.39 -21.28
C LYS A 339 -11.75 -11.24 -22.16
N ARG A 340 -13.07 -11.01 -22.20
CA ARG A 340 -13.65 -9.91 -22.98
C ARG A 340 -13.27 -8.57 -22.36
N ARG A 341 -12.80 -7.65 -23.21
CA ARG A 341 -12.34 -6.32 -22.85
C ARG A 341 -13.46 -5.28 -22.89
N PHE A 342 -13.52 -4.44 -21.86
CA PHE A 342 -14.43 -3.31 -21.69
C PHE A 342 -13.61 -2.04 -21.48
N ALA A 343 -13.73 -1.10 -22.42
CA ALA A 343 -13.09 0.20 -22.32
C ALA A 343 -13.99 1.18 -21.57
N LEU A 344 -13.40 2.07 -20.77
CA LEU A 344 -14.13 3.14 -20.06
C LEU A 344 -14.86 4.13 -20.98
N SER A 345 -14.49 4.19 -22.25
CA SER A 345 -15.16 4.97 -23.29
C SER A 345 -16.43 4.30 -23.84
N SER A 346 -16.69 3.04 -23.49
CA SER A 346 -17.82 2.24 -23.99
C SER A 346 -18.74 1.83 -22.84
N GLY A 347 -20.05 1.97 -23.03
CA GLY A 347 -21.05 1.71 -22.01
C GLY A 347 -21.20 2.84 -20.98
N ALA A 348 -22.08 2.64 -20.01
CA ALA A 348 -22.28 3.57 -18.90
C ALA A 348 -21.65 3.01 -17.62
N TRP A 349 -20.93 3.86 -16.89
CA TRP A 349 -20.14 3.47 -15.73
C TRP A 349 -20.60 4.26 -14.50
N PHE A 350 -20.88 3.55 -13.41
CA PHE A 350 -21.39 4.12 -12.18
C PHE A 350 -20.46 3.75 -11.03
N GLU A 351 -19.93 4.78 -10.38
CA GLU A 351 -19.10 4.65 -9.19
C GLU A 351 -19.96 4.23 -7.99
N GLY A 352 -19.46 3.33 -7.14
CA GLY A 352 -20.18 2.84 -5.97
C GLY A 352 -19.46 1.68 -5.29
N THR A 353 -20.13 1.04 -4.34
CA THR A 353 -19.64 -0.18 -3.70
C THR A 353 -20.80 -1.19 -3.60
N PRO A 354 -20.93 -2.12 -4.57
CA PRO A 354 -20.10 -2.25 -5.78
C PRO A 354 -20.35 -1.12 -6.80
N GLY A 355 -19.36 -0.86 -7.67
CA GLY A 355 -19.58 -0.06 -8.87
C GLY A 355 -20.25 -0.89 -9.96
N TRP A 356 -20.78 -0.24 -11.01
CA TRP A 356 -21.51 -0.93 -12.09
C TRP A 356 -21.12 -0.46 -13.49
N GLN A 357 -21.04 -1.40 -14.42
CA GLN A 357 -20.98 -1.17 -15.87
C GLN A 357 -22.29 -1.64 -16.50
N ILE A 358 -22.95 -0.78 -17.28
CA ILE A 358 -24.15 -1.14 -18.04
C ILE A 358 -23.85 -1.14 -19.53
N ASP A 359 -24.02 -2.29 -20.15
CA ASP A 359 -24.04 -2.46 -21.60
C ASP A 359 -25.48 -2.39 -22.10
N THR A 360 -25.84 -1.25 -22.68
CA THR A 360 -27.19 -1.01 -23.24
C THR A 360 -27.46 -1.78 -24.52
N THR A 361 -26.41 -2.30 -25.19
CA THR A 361 -26.56 -3.09 -26.41
C THR A 361 -26.91 -4.55 -26.09
N GLU A 362 -26.33 -5.09 -25.03
CA GLU A 362 -26.58 -6.48 -24.59
C GLU A 362 -27.67 -6.60 -23.52
N GLY A 363 -28.04 -5.47 -22.91
CA GLY A 363 -28.95 -5.43 -21.77
C GLY A 363 -28.36 -6.13 -20.55
N VAL A 364 -27.08 -5.90 -20.26
CA VAL A 364 -26.39 -6.53 -19.13
C VAL A 364 -25.76 -5.46 -18.23
N ALA A 365 -26.06 -5.52 -16.94
CA ALA A 365 -25.37 -4.79 -15.89
C ALA A 365 -24.35 -5.71 -15.21
N ARG A 366 -23.10 -5.26 -15.09
CA ARG A 366 -21.99 -6.02 -14.50
C ARG A 366 -21.43 -5.26 -13.31
N PRO A 367 -21.25 -5.90 -12.15
CA PRO A 367 -20.58 -5.26 -11.03
C PRO A 367 -19.09 -5.06 -11.37
N LEU A 368 -18.46 -4.08 -10.73
CA LEU A 368 -17.01 -3.90 -10.75
C LEU A 368 -16.40 -4.63 -9.55
N SER A 369 -15.13 -5.03 -9.67
CA SER A 369 -14.36 -5.54 -8.53
C SER A 369 -14.45 -4.59 -7.32
N GLU A 370 -14.62 -5.14 -6.12
CA GLU A 370 -14.78 -4.37 -4.87
C GLU A 370 -13.56 -3.48 -4.55
N LEU A 371 -12.38 -3.83 -5.08
CA LEU A 371 -11.15 -3.04 -4.96
C LEU A 371 -11.20 -1.73 -5.75
N VAL A 372 -12.09 -1.64 -6.74
CA VAL A 372 -12.27 -0.45 -7.59
C VAL A 372 -13.18 0.54 -6.87
N THR A 373 -12.57 1.34 -5.99
CA THR A 373 -13.29 2.39 -5.25
C THR A 373 -13.92 3.45 -6.17
N PRO A 374 -14.95 4.18 -5.72
CA PRO A 374 -15.50 5.33 -6.45
C PRO A 374 -14.43 6.32 -6.92
N ALA A 375 -13.48 6.66 -6.03
CA ALA A 375 -12.38 7.56 -6.33
C ALA A 375 -11.45 7.03 -7.45
N TRP A 376 -11.24 5.70 -7.52
CA TRP A 376 -10.50 5.09 -8.63
C TRP A 376 -11.24 5.28 -9.95
N LEU A 377 -12.52 4.93 -10.00
CA LEU A 377 -13.31 5.05 -11.22
C LEU A 377 -13.39 6.50 -11.72
N GLN A 378 -13.55 7.51 -10.83
CA GLN A 378 -13.51 8.92 -11.22
C GLN A 378 -12.18 9.34 -11.83
N ARG A 379 -11.05 8.89 -11.25
CA ARG A 379 -9.72 9.21 -11.77
C ARG A 379 -9.52 8.59 -13.14
N LEU A 380 -9.88 7.32 -13.29
CA LEU A 380 -9.77 6.60 -14.56
C LEU A 380 -10.69 7.19 -15.63
N TYR A 381 -11.88 7.69 -15.26
CA TYR A 381 -12.77 8.34 -16.22
C TYR A 381 -12.20 9.68 -16.74
N ARG A 382 -11.46 10.41 -15.89
CA ARG A 382 -10.78 11.67 -16.29
C ARG A 382 -9.53 11.41 -17.12
N SER A 383 -8.77 10.37 -16.79
CA SER A 383 -7.53 10.02 -17.47
C SER A 383 -7.42 8.49 -17.60
N PRO A 384 -8.10 7.89 -18.59
CA PRO A 384 -8.12 6.44 -18.76
C PRO A 384 -6.83 5.90 -19.39
N ALA A 385 -6.06 6.78 -20.04
CA ALA A 385 -4.78 6.46 -20.65
C ALA A 385 -3.82 7.64 -20.51
N MET A 386 -2.55 7.34 -20.33
CA MET A 386 -1.44 8.29 -20.29
C MET A 386 -0.34 7.84 -21.24
N VAL A 387 0.42 8.80 -21.77
CA VAL A 387 1.58 8.53 -22.61
C VAL A 387 2.82 8.91 -21.81
N GLN A 388 3.79 7.99 -21.72
CA GLN A 388 5.04 8.13 -20.99
C GLN A 388 6.23 7.93 -21.92
N SER A 389 7.38 8.53 -21.60
CA SER A 389 8.62 8.34 -22.34
C SER A 389 9.25 6.98 -22.00
N HIS A 390 10.01 6.38 -22.92
CA HIS A 390 10.86 5.23 -22.56
C HIS A 390 11.96 5.60 -21.56
N ALA A 391 12.34 6.87 -21.45
CA ALA A 391 13.27 7.34 -20.42
C ALA A 391 12.74 7.09 -19.00
N ASP A 392 11.42 7.16 -18.81
CA ASP A 392 10.76 7.01 -17.51
C ASP A 392 10.43 5.53 -17.20
N LEU A 393 10.80 4.60 -18.09
CA LEU A 393 10.46 3.19 -17.96
C LEU A 393 10.95 2.53 -16.66
N PRO A 394 12.16 2.84 -16.14
CA PRO A 394 12.63 2.27 -14.88
C PRO A 394 11.72 2.61 -13.69
N GLU A 395 11.41 3.89 -13.49
CA GLU A 395 10.52 4.34 -12.43
C GLU A 395 9.07 3.84 -12.66
N LEU A 396 8.63 3.85 -13.92
CA LEU A 396 7.28 3.44 -14.27
C LEU A 396 7.03 1.96 -13.97
N LEU A 397 7.92 1.06 -14.42
CA LEU A 397 7.76 -0.38 -14.26
C LEU A 397 8.25 -0.89 -12.90
N GLY A 398 9.26 -0.25 -12.32
CA GLY A 398 9.81 -0.64 -11.03
C GLY A 398 8.96 -0.19 -9.83
N GLU A 399 8.33 0.98 -9.92
CA GLU A 399 7.64 1.57 -8.76
C GLU A 399 6.17 1.90 -9.06
N SER A 400 5.91 2.72 -10.08
CA SER A 400 4.59 3.33 -10.27
C SER A 400 3.51 2.31 -10.64
N ILE A 401 3.77 1.45 -11.63
CA ILE A 401 2.82 0.43 -12.08
C ILE A 401 2.57 -0.63 -11.01
N PRO A 402 3.58 -1.23 -10.37
CA PRO A 402 3.35 -2.19 -9.28
C PRO A 402 2.49 -1.60 -8.16
N ARG A 403 2.76 -0.35 -7.77
CA ARG A 403 1.97 0.35 -6.75
C ARG A 403 0.52 0.56 -7.18
N VAL A 404 0.28 1.00 -8.42
CA VAL A 404 -1.08 1.19 -8.94
C VAL A 404 -1.81 -0.15 -9.08
N ALA A 405 -1.14 -1.19 -9.60
CA ALA A 405 -1.68 -2.53 -9.77
C ALA A 405 -2.13 -3.11 -8.43
N ALA A 406 -1.28 -3.04 -7.40
CA ALA A 406 -1.60 -3.50 -6.05
C ALA A 406 -2.80 -2.75 -5.44
N LEU A 407 -2.85 -1.42 -5.57
CA LEU A 407 -3.94 -0.61 -5.02
C LEU A 407 -5.27 -0.73 -5.80
N LEU A 408 -5.21 -1.12 -7.07
CA LEU A 408 -6.37 -1.29 -7.93
C LEU A 408 -6.87 -2.74 -7.94
N GLY A 409 -6.07 -3.69 -7.43
CA GLY A 409 -6.34 -5.12 -7.55
C GLY A 409 -6.20 -5.64 -8.98
N ALA A 410 -5.31 -5.03 -9.77
CA ALA A 410 -5.01 -5.44 -11.14
C ALA A 410 -3.74 -6.30 -11.17
N GLU A 411 -3.67 -7.22 -12.12
CA GLU A 411 -2.44 -7.94 -12.43
C GLU A 411 -1.40 -7.01 -13.05
N LEU A 412 -0.11 -7.34 -12.86
CA LEU A 412 0.97 -6.63 -13.53
C LEU A 412 0.85 -6.80 -15.06
N PRO A 413 1.11 -5.74 -15.84
CA PRO A 413 1.02 -5.81 -17.28
C PRO A 413 2.10 -6.72 -17.88
N ASP A 414 1.79 -7.33 -19.02
CA ASP A 414 2.81 -7.98 -19.82
C ASP A 414 3.72 -6.94 -20.47
N LEU A 415 5.03 -7.18 -20.38
CA LEU A 415 6.08 -6.29 -20.88
C LEU A 415 6.44 -6.57 -22.34
N SER A 416 6.10 -7.76 -22.86
CA SER A 416 6.47 -8.21 -24.22
C SER A 416 6.02 -7.26 -25.34
N ALA A 417 4.94 -6.52 -25.10
CA ALA A 417 4.40 -5.55 -26.05
C ALA A 417 5.26 -4.28 -26.19
N VAL A 418 6.00 -3.91 -25.15
CA VAL A 418 6.72 -2.62 -25.05
C VAL A 418 8.23 -2.75 -24.92
N ALA A 419 8.74 -3.90 -24.47
CA ALA A 419 10.16 -4.16 -24.27
C ALA A 419 10.60 -5.49 -24.88
N ASP A 420 11.86 -5.55 -25.28
CA ASP A 420 12.54 -6.79 -25.63
C ASP A 420 12.93 -7.49 -24.32
N LEU A 421 12.07 -8.42 -23.90
CA LEU A 421 12.18 -9.08 -22.62
C LEU A 421 13.25 -10.19 -22.65
N VAL A 422 14.16 -10.15 -21.67
CA VAL A 422 15.09 -11.24 -21.35
C VAL A 422 14.60 -11.90 -20.07
N ASP A 423 14.09 -13.13 -20.21
CA ASP A 423 13.53 -13.94 -19.13
C ASP A 423 14.20 -15.32 -19.21
N GLN A 424 15.35 -15.45 -18.55
CA GLN A 424 16.21 -16.63 -18.59
C GLN A 424 16.66 -16.98 -17.17
N LYS A 425 17.05 -18.23 -16.94
CA LYS A 425 17.67 -18.60 -15.67
C LYS A 425 19.03 -17.92 -15.53
N PRO A 426 19.38 -17.38 -14.33
CA PRO A 426 20.68 -16.80 -14.11
C PRO A 426 21.77 -17.88 -14.18
N ARG A 427 22.91 -17.54 -14.79
CA ARG A 427 24.16 -18.29 -14.65
C ARG A 427 25.05 -17.55 -13.65
N PHE A 428 25.46 -18.22 -12.59
CA PHE A 428 26.28 -17.60 -11.54
C PHE A 428 27.75 -17.56 -11.95
N GLU A 429 28.39 -16.45 -11.63
CA GLU A 429 29.83 -16.25 -11.70
C GLU A 429 30.33 -15.82 -10.31
N LEU A 430 31.12 -16.66 -9.65
CA LEU A 430 31.78 -16.34 -8.39
C LEU A 430 33.18 -15.82 -8.67
N LYS A 431 33.48 -14.60 -8.23
CA LYS A 431 34.82 -14.01 -8.34
C LYS A 431 35.42 -13.97 -6.94
N ALA A 432 36.43 -14.80 -6.71
CA ALA A 432 37.12 -14.94 -5.43
C ALA A 432 38.52 -14.34 -5.52
N ASN A 433 38.96 -13.67 -4.45
CA ASN A 433 40.30 -13.09 -4.29
C ASN A 433 40.75 -13.27 -2.83
N GLY A 434 42.03 -13.05 -2.57
CA GLY A 434 42.60 -13.06 -1.21
C GLY A 434 43.86 -13.91 -1.12
N ASP A 435 44.11 -14.46 0.06
CA ASP A 435 45.20 -15.38 0.35
C ASP A 435 44.68 -16.61 1.12
N ILE A 436 45.57 -17.52 1.56
CA ILE A 436 45.15 -18.75 2.24
C ILE A 436 44.36 -18.51 3.55
N ILE A 437 44.49 -17.35 4.19
CA ILE A 437 43.81 -16.99 5.44
C ILE A 437 42.76 -15.89 5.28
N ASP A 438 42.60 -15.29 4.10
CA ASP A 438 41.60 -14.27 3.78
C ASP A 438 40.93 -14.62 2.45
N ALA A 439 39.63 -14.86 2.46
CA ALA A 439 38.86 -15.11 1.26
C ALA A 439 37.82 -14.00 1.08
N ARG A 440 37.86 -13.32 -0.07
CA ARG A 440 36.91 -12.28 -0.45
C ARG A 440 36.21 -12.69 -1.72
N VAL A 441 34.89 -12.75 -1.70
CA VAL A 441 34.11 -13.20 -2.84
C VAL A 441 33.03 -12.20 -3.21
N ARG A 442 32.84 -12.02 -4.51
CA ARG A 442 31.72 -11.27 -5.11
C ARG A 442 30.93 -12.22 -6.01
N LEU A 443 29.61 -12.16 -5.90
CA LEU A 443 28.71 -13.01 -6.67
C LEU A 443 28.06 -12.20 -7.80
N TYR A 444 28.21 -12.68 -9.02
CA TYR A 444 27.60 -12.10 -10.20
C TYR A 444 26.64 -13.09 -10.84
N VAL A 445 25.68 -12.57 -11.59
CA VAL A 445 24.79 -13.38 -12.43
C VAL A 445 24.76 -12.86 -13.85
N ARG A 446 24.69 -13.79 -14.80
CA ARG A 446 24.54 -13.50 -16.22
C ARG A 446 23.18 -13.88 -16.74
N TYR A 447 22.58 -12.93 -17.44
CA TYR A 447 21.39 -13.09 -18.25
C TYR A 447 21.76 -12.75 -19.70
N GLU A 448 21.74 -13.75 -20.60
CA GLU A 448 22.40 -13.65 -21.91
C GLU A 448 23.87 -13.22 -21.76
N ASP A 449 24.27 -12.15 -22.46
CA ASP A 449 25.63 -11.64 -22.48
C ASP A 449 25.91 -10.64 -21.34
N GLN A 450 24.89 -10.31 -20.52
CA GLN A 450 24.93 -9.21 -19.57
C GLN A 450 25.17 -9.71 -18.15
N GLU A 451 26.19 -9.16 -17.50
CA GLU A 451 26.58 -9.43 -16.12
C GLU A 451 25.93 -8.41 -15.18
N PHE A 452 25.43 -8.90 -14.05
CA PHE A 452 24.87 -8.09 -12.97
C PHE A 452 25.45 -8.53 -11.64
N ASP A 453 25.76 -7.56 -10.79
CA ASP A 453 26.19 -7.79 -9.42
C ASP A 453 25.01 -8.26 -8.55
N VAL A 454 25.29 -9.16 -7.62
CA VAL A 454 24.35 -9.65 -6.60
C VAL A 454 24.83 -9.15 -5.24
N PRO A 455 24.28 -8.04 -4.73
CA PRO A 455 24.72 -7.47 -3.47
C PRO A 455 24.36 -8.41 -2.30
N PRO A 456 25.27 -8.67 -1.36
CA PRO A 456 25.02 -9.58 -0.25
C PRO A 456 24.09 -8.99 0.83
N ASP A 457 24.08 -7.66 1.01
CA ASP A 457 23.32 -6.97 2.07
C ASP A 457 22.00 -6.34 1.59
N GLU A 458 21.73 -6.35 0.27
CA GLU A 458 20.58 -5.68 -0.32
C GLU A 458 19.85 -6.58 -1.33
N PHE A 459 18.61 -6.24 -1.64
CA PHE A 459 17.88 -6.93 -2.71
C PHE A 459 18.13 -6.24 -4.06
N PRO A 460 18.61 -6.96 -5.08
CA PRO A 460 18.71 -6.40 -6.41
C PRO A 460 17.33 -6.03 -6.97
N SER A 461 17.30 -5.01 -7.85
CA SER A 461 16.08 -4.66 -8.57
C SER A 461 15.61 -5.85 -9.43
N PRO A 462 14.32 -6.25 -9.35
CA PRO A 462 13.79 -7.38 -10.12
C PRO A 462 13.76 -7.13 -11.64
N LEU A 463 13.88 -5.86 -12.05
CA LEU A 463 13.98 -5.46 -13.45
C LEU A 463 15.28 -4.68 -13.66
N ALA A 464 16.06 -5.09 -14.65
CA ALA A 464 17.19 -4.31 -15.15
C ALA A 464 16.90 -3.78 -16.56
N PHE A 465 17.23 -2.51 -16.78
CA PHE A 465 16.91 -1.78 -18.00
C PHE A 465 18.17 -1.58 -18.82
N LEU A 466 18.13 -2.02 -20.07
CA LEU A 466 19.27 -1.98 -20.98
C LEU A 466 18.91 -1.21 -22.25
N PRO A 467 19.90 -0.56 -22.88
CA PRO A 467 19.69 0.08 -24.16
C PRO A 467 19.28 -0.96 -25.23
N PRO A 468 18.52 -0.54 -26.25
CA PRO A 468 18.13 -1.38 -27.37
C PRO A 468 19.36 -1.96 -28.11
N LYS A 469 19.29 -3.23 -28.52
CA LYS A 469 20.38 -3.91 -29.29
C LYS A 469 20.78 -3.18 -30.58
N LYS A 470 19.87 -2.39 -31.19
CA LYS A 470 20.10 -1.66 -32.47
C LYS A 470 19.78 -0.17 -32.37
N GLY A 471 20.29 0.53 -31.36
CA GLY A 471 20.26 2.01 -31.28
C GLY A 471 18.85 2.61 -31.12
N LYS A 472 18.06 2.69 -32.20
CA LYS A 472 16.63 3.04 -32.14
C LYS A 472 15.80 1.76 -32.16
N GLY A 473 15.19 1.42 -31.03
CA GLY A 473 14.39 0.22 -30.88
C GLY A 473 13.72 0.15 -29.52
N ARG A 474 13.00 -0.93 -29.27
CA ARG A 474 12.39 -1.18 -27.96
C ARG A 474 13.49 -1.32 -26.90
N PRO A 475 13.31 -0.75 -25.71
CA PRO A 475 14.24 -0.97 -24.61
C PRO A 475 14.31 -2.47 -24.29
N ARG A 476 15.48 -2.93 -23.86
CA ARG A 476 15.65 -4.29 -23.36
C ARG A 476 15.39 -4.29 -21.86
N VAL A 477 14.59 -5.24 -21.39
CA VAL A 477 14.29 -5.39 -19.97
C VAL A 477 14.64 -6.80 -19.57
N VAL A 478 15.54 -6.94 -18.60
CA VAL A 478 15.92 -8.22 -18.00
C VAL A 478 15.07 -8.43 -16.76
N ARG A 479 14.36 -9.55 -16.70
CA ARG A 479 13.72 -10.03 -15.48
C ARG A 479 14.75 -10.81 -14.67
N ARG A 480 15.11 -10.27 -13.52
CA ARG A 480 16.03 -10.89 -12.58
C ARG A 480 15.26 -11.81 -11.63
N ASP A 481 15.73 -13.04 -11.49
CA ASP A 481 15.24 -13.97 -10.48
C ASP A 481 15.93 -13.70 -9.15
N VAL A 482 15.47 -12.65 -8.48
CA VAL A 482 16.00 -12.19 -7.19
C VAL A 482 15.97 -13.31 -6.14
N GLY A 483 14.98 -14.20 -6.19
CA GLY A 483 14.87 -15.31 -5.26
C GLY A 483 16.01 -16.31 -5.41
N VAL A 484 16.33 -16.69 -6.65
CA VAL A 484 17.47 -17.58 -6.95
C VAL A 484 18.80 -16.88 -6.68
N GLU A 485 18.93 -15.60 -7.05
CA GLU A 485 20.13 -14.79 -6.78
C GLU A 485 20.48 -14.76 -5.28
N MET A 486 19.51 -14.44 -4.41
CA MET A 486 19.73 -14.40 -2.96
C MET A 486 19.94 -15.80 -2.35
N ALA A 487 19.40 -16.85 -2.95
CA ALA A 487 19.74 -18.22 -2.54
C ALA A 487 21.21 -18.55 -2.80
N GLY A 488 21.81 -17.98 -3.86
CA GLY A 488 23.24 -18.07 -4.13
C GLY A 488 24.07 -17.36 -3.06
N VAL A 489 23.68 -16.15 -2.65
CA VAL A 489 24.32 -15.44 -1.52
C VAL A 489 24.24 -16.29 -0.24
N GLN A 490 23.06 -16.86 0.05
CA GLN A 490 22.89 -17.72 1.21
C GLN A 490 23.78 -18.97 1.17
N ALA A 491 24.05 -19.54 0.00
CA ALA A 491 24.96 -20.67 -0.13
C ALA A 491 26.39 -20.33 0.31
N LEU A 492 26.86 -19.11 0.04
CA LEU A 492 28.15 -18.62 0.49
C LEU A 492 28.15 -18.31 2.00
N LEU A 493 27.09 -17.70 2.53
CA LEU A 493 26.93 -17.47 3.97
C LEU A 493 26.94 -18.78 4.77
N ASN A 494 26.41 -19.87 4.21
CA ASN A 494 26.45 -21.20 4.84
C ASN A 494 27.87 -21.80 4.91
N GLN A 495 28.85 -21.22 4.20
CA GLN A 495 30.27 -21.56 4.29
C GLN A 495 31.04 -20.58 5.21
N ASN A 496 30.36 -19.98 6.19
CA ASN A 496 30.92 -19.06 7.18
C ASN A 496 31.48 -17.75 6.60
N PHE A 497 31.03 -17.34 5.41
CA PHE A 497 31.28 -15.99 4.95
C PHE A 497 30.42 -14.98 5.71
N GLU A 498 31.00 -13.82 6.00
CA GLU A 498 30.31 -12.66 6.56
C GLU A 498 30.22 -11.54 5.51
N VAL A 499 29.24 -10.66 5.66
CA VAL A 499 29.13 -9.47 4.81
C VAL A 499 30.22 -8.48 5.22
N SER A 500 30.97 -7.96 4.25
CA SER A 500 32.00 -6.95 4.48
C SER A 500 31.40 -5.66 5.07
N GLU A 501 32.22 -4.84 5.72
CA GLU A 501 31.80 -3.51 6.19
C GLU A 501 31.27 -2.60 5.06
N SER A 502 31.73 -2.82 3.82
CA SER A 502 31.24 -2.07 2.65
C SER A 502 29.89 -2.57 2.13
N GLY A 503 29.45 -3.77 2.51
CA GLY A 503 28.24 -4.42 1.99
C GLY A 503 28.36 -4.92 0.55
N GLU A 504 29.54 -4.79 -0.09
CA GLU A 504 29.76 -5.16 -1.49
C GLU A 504 30.32 -6.59 -1.67
N GLU A 505 30.92 -7.16 -0.63
CA GLU A 505 31.65 -8.42 -0.71
C GLU A 505 31.28 -9.32 0.46
N LEU A 506 31.51 -10.61 0.26
CA LEU A 506 31.50 -11.60 1.33
C LEU A 506 32.94 -11.93 1.70
N VAL A 507 33.26 -11.94 3.00
CA VAL A 507 34.60 -12.17 3.52
C VAL A 507 34.59 -13.33 4.50
N ALA A 508 35.56 -14.24 4.38
CA ALA A 508 35.89 -15.25 5.37
C ALA A 508 37.36 -15.09 5.76
N SER A 509 37.70 -15.34 7.02
CA SER A 509 39.06 -15.14 7.52
C SER A 509 39.52 -16.28 8.44
N GLY A 510 40.83 -16.47 8.55
CA GLY A 510 41.43 -17.52 9.38
C GLY A 510 41.03 -18.92 8.92
N ASP A 511 40.52 -19.72 9.87
CA ASP A 511 40.17 -21.12 9.64
C ASP A 511 39.01 -21.28 8.64
N ASP A 512 38.08 -20.32 8.57
CA ASP A 512 36.96 -20.34 7.62
C ASP A 512 37.43 -20.12 6.18
N ALA A 513 38.38 -19.21 5.96
CA ALA A 513 39.02 -19.02 4.65
C ALA A 513 39.76 -20.29 4.22
N ILE A 514 40.50 -20.91 5.14
CA ILE A 514 41.22 -22.16 4.90
C ILE A 514 40.23 -23.28 4.52
N ALA A 515 39.11 -23.41 5.23
CA ALA A 515 38.06 -24.39 4.92
C ALA A 515 37.44 -24.15 3.53
N PHE A 516 37.21 -22.89 3.16
CA PHE A 516 36.71 -22.51 1.84
C PHE A 516 37.67 -22.94 0.72
N TRP A 517 38.95 -22.59 0.81
CA TRP A 517 39.95 -22.89 -0.21
C TRP A 517 40.23 -24.40 -0.37
N THR A 518 40.11 -25.16 0.72
CA THR A 518 40.40 -26.61 0.73
C THR A 518 39.22 -27.46 0.29
N ASN A 519 38.00 -27.16 0.75
CA ASN A 519 36.81 -27.99 0.51
C ASN A 519 35.59 -27.18 0.05
N GLY A 520 35.40 -25.96 0.54
CA GLY A 520 34.20 -25.16 0.30
C GLY A 520 33.93 -24.86 -1.18
N ILE A 521 34.97 -24.64 -1.98
CA ILE A 521 34.83 -24.50 -3.44
C ILE A 521 34.14 -25.72 -4.06
N GLY A 522 34.48 -26.93 -3.63
CA GLY A 522 33.91 -28.17 -4.15
C GLY A 522 32.43 -28.36 -3.79
N GLU A 523 31.98 -27.77 -2.69
CA GLU A 523 30.57 -27.84 -2.23
C GLU A 523 29.64 -26.87 -2.97
N LEU A 524 30.20 -25.88 -3.69
CA LEU A 524 29.41 -24.98 -4.51
C LEU A 524 28.77 -25.71 -5.70
N PRO A 525 27.62 -25.23 -6.22
CA PRO A 525 26.98 -25.85 -7.38
C PRO A 525 27.90 -25.92 -8.61
N GLU A 526 27.90 -27.06 -9.30
CA GLU A 526 28.79 -27.31 -10.45
C GLU A 526 28.52 -26.40 -11.66
N ASP A 527 27.33 -25.81 -11.74
CA ASP A 527 26.91 -24.91 -12.82
C ASP A 527 27.40 -23.46 -12.65
N TRP A 528 28.09 -23.16 -11.54
CA TRP A 528 28.70 -21.87 -11.30
C TRP A 528 30.05 -21.75 -11.99
N ASP A 529 30.27 -20.65 -12.70
CA ASP A 529 31.61 -20.29 -13.15
C ASP A 529 32.39 -19.70 -11.98
N ARG A 530 33.58 -20.24 -11.72
CA ARG A 530 34.38 -19.88 -10.55
C ARG A 530 35.69 -19.29 -11.03
N PHE A 531 35.93 -18.03 -10.68
CA PHE A 531 37.16 -17.32 -10.96
C PHE A 531 37.95 -17.24 -9.65
N ILE A 532 38.86 -18.19 -9.46
CA ILE A 532 39.68 -18.38 -8.26
C ILE A 532 41.15 -18.16 -8.64
N PRO A 533 41.99 -17.55 -7.79
CA PRO A 533 43.43 -17.42 -8.05
C PRO A 533 44.10 -18.78 -8.26
N ASP A 534 44.97 -18.90 -9.26
CA ASP A 534 45.58 -20.17 -9.69
C ASP A 534 46.34 -20.89 -8.55
N ASP A 535 46.90 -20.15 -7.60
CA ASP A 535 47.64 -20.65 -6.44
C ASP A 535 46.75 -21.11 -5.27
N LEU A 536 45.45 -20.81 -5.34
CA LEU A 536 44.44 -21.16 -4.33
C LEU A 536 43.40 -22.17 -4.84
N VAL A 537 43.62 -22.76 -6.02
CA VAL A 537 42.81 -23.87 -6.54
C VAL A 537 43.30 -25.19 -5.92
N ASP A 538 42.38 -25.97 -5.36
CA ASP A 538 42.65 -27.31 -4.78
C ASP A 538 43.81 -27.32 -3.76
N VAL A 539 43.79 -26.35 -2.85
CA VAL A 539 44.87 -26.18 -1.87
C VAL A 539 45.04 -27.43 -1.01
N THR A 540 46.25 -27.98 -1.01
CA THR A 540 46.60 -29.12 -0.16
C THR A 540 47.38 -28.65 1.06
N ILE A 541 46.86 -28.96 2.25
CA ILE A 541 47.53 -28.70 3.53
C ILE A 541 48.13 -30.00 4.04
N ARG A 542 49.43 -29.97 4.35
CA ARG A 542 50.16 -31.10 4.92
C ARG A 542 49.91 -31.20 6.41
N ASP A 543 49.81 -32.43 6.92
CA ASP A 543 49.70 -32.68 8.36
C ASP A 543 51.03 -32.40 9.11
N GLU A 544 52.16 -32.49 8.41
CA GLU A 544 53.49 -32.33 8.98
C GLU A 544 53.87 -30.85 9.13
N SER A 545 54.23 -30.43 10.35
CA SER A 545 54.72 -29.07 10.60
C SER A 545 56.08 -28.82 9.96
N VAL A 546 56.34 -27.57 9.58
CA VAL A 546 57.64 -27.13 9.11
C VAL A 546 58.72 -27.37 10.16
N THR A 547 59.78 -28.06 9.76
CA THR A 547 60.93 -28.38 10.61
C THR A 547 62.21 -27.80 10.04
N PRO A 548 63.10 -27.27 10.90
CA PRO A 548 64.42 -26.84 10.47
C PRO A 548 65.33 -28.05 10.26
N GLN A 549 65.98 -28.11 9.11
CA GLN A 549 67.07 -29.01 8.78
C GLN A 549 68.36 -28.21 8.71
N VAL A 550 69.33 -28.62 9.52
CA VAL A 550 70.64 -27.96 9.57
C VAL A 550 71.68 -28.93 9.03
N ARG A 551 72.42 -28.48 8.01
CA ARG A 551 73.61 -29.17 7.52
C ARG A 551 74.84 -28.35 7.89
N VAL A 552 75.70 -28.94 8.72
CA VAL A 552 76.98 -28.34 9.10
C VAL A 552 78.09 -29.00 8.29
N SER A 553 78.92 -28.18 7.64
CA SER A 553 80.17 -28.62 7.02
C SER A 553 81.35 -27.89 7.67
N SER A 554 82.49 -28.56 7.78
CA SER A 554 83.67 -28.02 8.48
C SER A 554 84.89 -28.03 7.56
N GLY A 555 85.70 -26.98 7.63
CA GLY A 555 87.02 -26.90 7.02
C GLY A 555 88.11 -26.56 8.04
N VAL A 556 89.32 -26.23 7.56
CA VAL A 556 90.41 -25.78 8.44
C VAL A 556 90.08 -24.39 8.99
N ASP A 557 89.83 -24.32 10.30
CA ASP A 557 89.49 -23.12 11.10
C ASP A 557 88.10 -22.48 10.86
N TRP A 558 87.18 -23.16 10.18
CA TRP A 558 85.81 -22.63 9.97
C TRP A 558 84.73 -23.72 9.86
N LEU A 559 83.49 -23.30 10.13
CA LEU A 559 82.24 -24.04 9.96
C LEU A 559 81.34 -23.31 8.96
N ASN A 560 80.62 -24.04 8.12
CA ASN A 560 79.56 -23.50 7.28
C ASN A 560 78.23 -24.17 7.68
N LEU A 561 77.22 -23.34 7.91
CA LEU A 561 75.89 -23.72 8.36
C LEU A 561 74.92 -23.44 7.21
N ASP A 562 74.33 -24.50 6.64
CA ASP A 562 73.25 -24.40 5.66
C ASP A 562 71.96 -24.84 6.35
N MET A 563 71.00 -23.92 6.49
CA MET A 563 69.73 -24.16 7.16
C MET A 563 68.60 -24.10 6.16
N LYS A 564 67.80 -25.16 6.11
CA LYS A 564 66.62 -25.26 5.26
C LYS A 564 65.42 -25.59 6.12
N PHE A 565 64.27 -25.03 5.78
CA PHE A 565 63.01 -25.37 6.42
C PHE A 565 62.23 -26.26 5.47
N GLU A 566 61.79 -27.42 5.95
CA GLU A 566 61.02 -28.37 5.14
C GLU A 566 59.87 -29.00 5.91
N SER A 567 58.84 -29.41 5.18
CA SER A 567 57.75 -30.26 5.65
C SER A 567 57.52 -31.35 4.60
N GLY A 568 57.50 -32.63 4.99
CA GLY A 568 57.32 -33.76 4.07
C GLY A 568 58.22 -33.76 2.83
N GLY A 569 59.47 -33.29 2.96
CA GLY A 569 60.45 -33.22 1.88
C GLY A 569 60.30 -32.06 0.88
N ALA A 570 59.36 -31.13 1.09
CA ALA A 570 59.26 -29.88 0.33
C ALA A 570 59.87 -28.72 1.14
N VAL A 571 60.61 -27.85 0.47
CA VAL A 571 61.33 -26.73 1.10
C VAL A 571 60.45 -25.48 1.15
N VAL A 572 60.56 -24.70 2.22
CA VAL A 572 59.95 -23.37 2.37
C VAL A 572 60.99 -22.30 2.00
N ARG A 573 60.59 -21.29 1.21
CA ARG A 573 61.44 -20.12 0.97
C ARG A 573 61.59 -19.29 2.23
N GLU A 574 62.82 -18.89 2.55
CA GLU A 574 63.10 -18.13 3.77
C GLU A 574 62.35 -16.79 3.83
N GLU A 575 62.18 -16.11 2.69
CA GLU A 575 61.39 -14.88 2.57
C GLU A 575 59.91 -15.10 2.94
N GLU A 576 59.31 -16.17 2.42
CA GLU A 576 57.91 -16.52 2.69
C GLU A 576 57.71 -16.97 4.15
N LEU A 577 58.67 -17.69 4.72
CA LEU A 577 58.65 -18.07 6.13
C LEU A 577 58.75 -16.86 7.06
N ARG A 578 59.61 -15.87 6.73
CA ARG A 578 59.67 -14.61 7.49
C ARG A 578 58.37 -13.84 7.38
N ALA A 579 57.82 -13.69 6.19
CA ALA A 579 56.54 -13.02 5.98
C ALA A 579 55.41 -13.74 6.74
N CYS A 580 55.40 -15.07 6.76
CA CYS A 580 54.48 -15.88 7.54
C CYS A 580 54.55 -15.52 9.03
N LEU A 581 55.74 -15.47 9.62
CA LEU A 581 55.94 -15.12 11.03
C LEU A 581 55.62 -13.64 11.34
N GLU A 582 56.02 -12.70 10.48
CA GLU A 582 55.77 -11.27 10.64
C GLU A 582 54.27 -10.95 10.62
N HIS A 583 53.51 -11.61 9.75
CA HIS A 583 52.05 -11.47 9.65
C HIS A 583 51.28 -12.37 10.63
N GLY A 584 51.98 -13.16 11.47
CA GLY A 584 51.36 -14.06 12.43
C GLY A 584 50.57 -15.22 11.80
N ARG A 585 50.87 -15.57 10.54
CA ARG A 585 50.26 -16.69 9.83
C ARG A 585 50.74 -18.01 10.44
N ARG A 586 49.84 -19.01 10.49
CA ARG A 586 50.15 -20.37 10.99
C ARG A 586 50.36 -21.39 9.88
N LEU A 587 50.17 -20.99 8.63
CA LEU A 587 50.43 -21.78 7.44
C LEU A 587 51.43 -21.05 6.56
N VAL A 588 52.35 -21.78 5.95
CA VAL A 588 53.32 -21.25 5.00
C VAL A 588 53.27 -22.02 3.69
N GLN A 589 53.44 -21.31 2.58
CA GLN A 589 53.50 -21.91 1.25
C GLN A 589 54.89 -22.53 1.01
N LEU A 590 54.90 -23.75 0.50
CA LEU A 590 56.09 -24.51 0.12
C LEU A 590 56.44 -24.24 -1.35
N GLU A 591 57.67 -24.57 -1.76
CA GLU A 591 58.11 -24.39 -3.16
C GLU A 591 57.34 -25.25 -4.17
N ASP A 592 56.66 -26.30 -3.72
CA ASP A 592 55.81 -27.16 -4.54
C ASP A 592 54.35 -26.68 -4.63
N GLY A 593 54.02 -25.54 -4.00
CA GLY A 593 52.68 -24.94 -3.98
C GLY A 593 51.76 -25.46 -2.86
N THR A 594 52.18 -26.46 -2.09
CA THR A 594 51.39 -26.94 -0.94
C THR A 594 51.61 -26.08 0.30
N TYR A 595 50.72 -26.19 1.29
CA TYR A 595 50.83 -25.46 2.55
C TYR A 595 51.18 -26.39 3.71
N ALA A 596 51.97 -25.90 4.67
CA ALA A 596 52.31 -26.65 5.87
C ALA A 596 52.13 -25.79 7.13
N PRO A 597 51.71 -26.40 8.26
CA PRO A 597 51.61 -25.73 9.54
C PRO A 597 52.99 -25.29 10.05
N VAL A 598 53.06 -24.07 10.57
CA VAL A 598 54.24 -23.50 11.18
C VAL A 598 53.98 -23.35 12.67
N ASP A 599 54.91 -23.85 13.48
CA ASP A 599 54.99 -23.52 14.90
C ASP A 599 55.82 -22.22 15.03
N PRO A 600 55.19 -21.05 15.26
CA PRO A 600 55.86 -19.77 15.22
C PRO A 600 56.88 -19.61 16.36
N GLU A 601 56.66 -20.24 17.52
CA GLU A 601 57.61 -20.20 18.63
C GLU A 601 58.86 -21.00 18.28
N LYS A 602 58.68 -22.25 17.83
CA LYS A 602 59.79 -23.13 17.49
C LYS A 602 60.62 -22.61 16.31
N VAL A 603 59.96 -22.16 15.24
CA VAL A 603 60.65 -21.65 14.05
C VAL A 603 61.25 -20.27 14.31
N GLY A 604 60.55 -19.40 15.03
CA GLY A 604 61.03 -18.07 15.42
C GLY A 604 62.27 -18.12 16.30
N ASP A 605 62.30 -19.03 17.29
CA ASP A 605 63.47 -19.25 18.15
C ASP A 605 64.70 -19.67 17.33
N VAL A 606 64.53 -20.58 16.38
CA VAL A 606 65.60 -21.09 15.53
C VAL A 606 66.14 -19.99 14.62
N LEU A 607 65.26 -19.17 14.02
CA LEU A 607 65.66 -18.02 13.21
C LEU A 607 66.39 -16.95 14.02
N THR A 608 65.94 -16.69 15.25
CA THR A 608 66.57 -15.71 16.15
C THR A 608 67.97 -16.16 16.57
N ARG A 609 68.12 -17.42 16.99
CA ARG A 609 69.43 -18.01 17.33
C ARG A 609 70.38 -18.00 16.14
N MET A 610 69.86 -18.27 14.94
CA MET A 610 70.66 -18.20 13.72
C MET A 610 71.16 -16.78 13.45
N ALA A 611 70.29 -15.77 13.59
CA ALA A 611 70.65 -14.37 13.42
C ALA A 611 71.74 -13.93 14.42
N GLU A 612 71.67 -14.36 15.68
CA GLU A 612 72.69 -14.10 16.69
C GLU A 612 74.06 -14.72 16.34
N ILE A 613 74.06 -15.95 15.83
CA ILE A 613 75.28 -16.65 15.41
C ILE A 613 75.95 -15.90 14.24
N TYR A 614 75.19 -15.48 13.24
CA TYR A 614 75.74 -14.71 12.11
C TYR A 614 76.16 -13.29 12.48
N ALA A 615 75.42 -12.61 13.36
CA ALA A 615 75.77 -11.27 13.83
C ALA A 615 77.08 -11.27 14.62
N THR A 616 77.35 -12.32 15.39
CA THR A 616 78.60 -12.44 16.18
C THR A 616 79.79 -12.98 15.38
N ALA A 617 79.56 -13.67 14.26
CA ALA A 617 80.62 -14.23 13.42
C ALA A 617 81.19 -13.25 12.37
N GLY A 618 80.49 -12.16 12.03
CA GLY A 618 80.97 -11.12 11.11
C GLY A 618 81.13 -11.55 9.64
N MET A 619 81.10 -12.84 9.33
CA MET A 619 81.09 -13.43 8.00
C MET A 619 79.81 -14.24 7.79
N ARG A 620 79.09 -13.98 6.68
CA ARG A 620 77.79 -14.60 6.36
C ARG A 620 77.84 -16.11 6.07
N ASP A 621 78.99 -16.65 5.63
CA ASP A 621 79.07 -18.06 5.19
C ASP A 621 80.11 -18.91 5.93
N LYS A 622 80.95 -18.30 6.78
CA LYS A 622 82.04 -18.99 7.49
C LYS A 622 82.08 -18.57 8.95
N LEU A 623 81.62 -19.47 9.81
CA LEU A 623 81.61 -19.30 11.26
C LEU A 623 82.95 -19.80 11.85
N PRO A 624 83.59 -19.06 12.77
CA PRO A 624 84.79 -19.54 13.45
C PRO A 624 84.46 -20.71 14.38
N LEU A 625 85.42 -21.63 14.59
CA LEU A 625 85.25 -22.82 15.47
C LEU A 625 84.83 -22.47 16.90
N SER A 626 85.08 -21.26 17.38
CA SER A 626 84.61 -20.77 18.68
C SER A 626 83.08 -20.73 18.82
N GLN A 627 82.33 -20.73 17.72
CA GLN A 627 80.87 -20.77 17.70
C GLN A 627 80.29 -22.19 17.66
N ALA A 628 81.14 -23.25 17.64
CA ALA A 628 80.69 -24.64 17.52
C ALA A 628 79.68 -25.07 18.61
N GLY A 629 79.84 -24.57 19.84
CA GLY A 629 78.90 -24.86 20.94
C GLY A 629 77.51 -24.28 20.70
N ARG A 630 77.42 -23.07 20.12
CA ARG A 630 76.13 -22.44 19.79
C ARG A 630 75.44 -23.13 18.61
N VAL A 631 76.21 -23.60 17.63
CA VAL A 631 75.70 -24.44 16.54
C VAL A 631 75.15 -25.76 17.08
N GLN A 632 75.80 -26.35 18.08
CA GLN A 632 75.32 -27.58 18.73
C GLN A 632 74.02 -27.36 19.52
N ASP A 633 73.81 -26.18 20.11
CA ASP A 633 72.57 -25.82 20.81
C ASP A 633 71.41 -25.48 19.85
N LEU A 634 71.69 -25.25 18.56
CA LEU A 634 70.70 -25.07 17.50
C LEU A 634 70.18 -26.41 16.96
N LEU A 635 70.92 -27.50 17.19
CA LEU A 635 70.58 -28.88 16.79
C LEU A 635 69.79 -29.67 17.86
N LYS A 636 69.57 -29.07 19.04
CA LYS A 636 68.74 -29.62 20.12
C LYS A 636 67.36 -28.98 20.07
#